data_AF-A0A972ZZS5-F1
#
_entry.id   AF-A0A972ZZS5-F1
#
_cell.length_a   1.000
_cell.length_b   1.000
_cell.length_c   1.000
_cell.angle_alpha   90.00
_cell.angle_beta   90.00
_cell.angle_gamma   90.00
#
_symmetry.space_group_name_H-M   'P 1'
#
loop_
_entity.id
_entity.type
_entity.pdbx_description
1 polymer ?
#
loop_
_entity_poly.entity_id
_entity_poly.type
_entity_poly.pdbx_seq_one_letter_code
_entity_poly.pdbx_strand_id
1 'polypeptide(L)'
;SWPGGLGAGPGSDSDWARCLTEYGLTEDEAATFEGNPIDRLAPLARADVPLLNVCGATDKVVPIAENTDILRQRYEALGGRIRVISKPENGHHPHSLKDPTLIVNFVLQHTQGANDFITPRATLHSSARRFRERGQGRVAFIGGSITEMNGYRPKVCAMLQQQFPDTKFDFVNAGISSTCSTTGAFRLQQNVLSKGQVDLLFVEFAVNDDQDANHTTTECIRGMEGIARQALAANPVMDIVFLYTTNPHFVEQYQQGNTPHQMEAHETVAQAYGLCSVNFAADVAMRLGEGEFDWKTFGGVHPADFGNTLYANSISTLLKGQWAGTDTQKISRAPSDPLDPYAYAGGSLTTIQEAHLGRGWQITTPDWKALRGGTRAQYNQIPLLTADTPGAELTLHFTGTAVGLYVVAGPDSGQVDYSIDEGPVQRADLYHRYSAGLHYPRTCMLSAELTPGDHHLTLQVADTHHDKSQGHAIRIVAFSVNTGALRPLKSPDTPLSTVAGPYLQNAQATAMSIQWLTNHPCASWVEYGQPGEPFQRAVPSQDGLVRAAETTHRVTIKGLQPGTTYRYRTVSKEIIHFAAYHVSFGDKIYSDESIFTTLDPSQAECNFVVLNDIHGNDSLFIKLMAMADKTPYDLVFLNGDIVGDIDHESQFVRHILRTTESFASRIPFVLVRGNHETRGQFARQLPEYVTRQDNHYYGAFTHGPVRFVMLDGGEDKEDSHWAYSGLGDFDAYREEQTLWLKQEIQSTAFKAATFRIVLMHIPLYGSSNGHGPSDCRSQWADLINQADVDLMISGHTHRQRIVAPRPGLNPYP
;
A
#
# COMPACT_ATOMS: atom_id res chain seq x y z
N SER A 1 9.28 -17.24 -59.59
CA SER A 1 9.33 -18.57 -58.97
C SER A 1 8.24 -19.47 -59.55
N TRP A 2 7.11 -19.70 -58.86
CA TRP A 2 6.02 -20.56 -59.33
C TRP A 2 4.83 -19.71 -59.81
N PRO A 3 4.07 -20.09 -60.87
CA PRO A 3 4.24 -21.28 -61.70
C PRO A 3 5.20 -21.11 -62.88
N GLY A 4 5.72 -19.90 -63.15
CA GLY A 4 6.50 -19.61 -64.36
C GLY A 4 7.90 -20.24 -64.45
N GLY A 5 8.41 -20.90 -63.41
CA GLY A 5 9.73 -21.55 -63.44
C GLY A 5 10.91 -20.58 -63.59
N LEU A 6 10.70 -19.28 -63.37
CA LEU A 6 11.69 -18.20 -63.57
C LEU A 6 12.76 -18.13 -62.46
N GLY A 7 12.92 -19.20 -61.68
CA GLY A 7 13.85 -19.32 -60.54
C GLY A 7 14.40 -20.75 -60.44
N ALA A 8 14.74 -21.24 -59.24
CA ALA A 8 15.22 -22.60 -59.01
C ALA A 8 14.09 -23.64 -58.91
N GLY A 9 12.83 -23.20 -58.74
CA GLY A 9 11.66 -24.07 -58.77
C GLY A 9 11.32 -24.57 -60.18
N PRO A 10 10.80 -25.80 -60.35
CA PRO A 10 10.59 -26.44 -61.66
C PRO A 10 9.49 -25.80 -62.52
N GLY A 11 8.59 -24.99 -61.94
CA GLY A 11 7.46 -24.40 -62.66
C GLY A 11 6.40 -25.41 -63.13
N SER A 12 5.34 -24.90 -63.77
CA SER A 12 4.27 -25.67 -64.41
C SER A 12 3.79 -24.93 -65.65
N ASP A 13 4.14 -25.45 -66.83
CA ASP A 13 3.80 -24.84 -68.12
C ASP A 13 2.29 -24.60 -68.26
N SER A 14 1.46 -25.56 -67.81
CA SER A 14 0.01 -25.45 -67.89
C SER A 14 -0.55 -24.39 -66.94
N ASP A 15 -0.02 -24.29 -65.72
CA ASP A 15 -0.47 -23.28 -64.77
C ASP A 15 0.08 -21.89 -65.13
N TRP A 16 1.26 -21.83 -65.75
CA TRP A 16 1.86 -20.59 -66.25
C TRP A 16 1.05 -20.01 -67.42
N ALA A 17 0.73 -20.83 -68.42
CA ALA A 17 -0.12 -20.42 -69.54
C ALA A 17 -1.50 -19.93 -69.05
N ARG A 18 -2.09 -20.62 -68.06
CA ARG A 18 -3.34 -20.18 -67.42
C ARG A 18 -3.15 -18.85 -66.68
N CYS A 19 -2.06 -18.68 -65.92
CA CYS A 19 -1.77 -17.45 -65.19
C CYS A 19 -1.66 -16.24 -66.14
N LEU A 20 -0.92 -16.37 -67.23
CA LEU A 20 -0.77 -15.31 -68.24
C LEU A 20 -2.13 -14.92 -68.85
N THR A 21 -2.95 -15.93 -69.16
CA THR A 21 -4.28 -15.71 -69.74
C THR A 21 -5.22 -14.97 -68.78
N GLU A 22 -5.33 -15.44 -67.53
CA GLU A 22 -6.25 -14.87 -66.54
C GLU A 22 -5.86 -13.45 -66.11
N TYR A 23 -4.55 -13.16 -66.06
CA TYR A 23 -4.06 -11.82 -65.73
C TYR A 23 -3.91 -10.91 -66.96
N GLY A 24 -4.11 -11.44 -68.18
CA GLY A 24 -3.97 -10.69 -69.42
C GLY A 24 -2.53 -10.21 -69.68
N LEU A 25 -1.53 -11.00 -69.27
CA LEU A 25 -0.11 -10.66 -69.36
C LEU A 25 0.59 -11.49 -70.44
N THR A 26 1.58 -10.90 -71.10
CA THR A 26 2.61 -11.63 -71.85
C THR A 26 3.73 -12.12 -70.91
N GLU A 27 4.59 -13.03 -71.38
CA GLU A 27 5.74 -13.51 -70.59
C GLU A 27 6.67 -12.37 -70.16
N ASP A 28 6.96 -11.43 -71.05
CA ASP A 28 7.81 -10.26 -70.77
C ASP A 28 7.16 -9.32 -69.73
N GLU A 29 5.85 -9.06 -69.86
CA GLU A 29 5.12 -8.23 -68.90
C GLU A 29 5.03 -8.89 -67.52
N ALA A 30 4.89 -10.22 -67.47
CA ALA A 30 4.77 -10.97 -66.23
C ALA A 30 6.08 -10.97 -65.40
N ALA A 31 7.24 -10.88 -66.05
CA ALA A 31 8.54 -10.80 -65.37
C ALA A 31 8.72 -9.50 -64.55
N THR A 32 8.04 -8.42 -64.94
CA THR A 32 8.08 -7.11 -64.27
C THR A 32 6.77 -6.73 -63.58
N PHE A 33 5.84 -7.67 -63.44
CA PHE A 33 4.52 -7.40 -62.90
C PHE A 33 4.56 -7.15 -61.39
N GLU A 34 4.16 -5.95 -60.95
CA GLU A 34 4.10 -5.55 -59.53
C GLU A 34 2.70 -5.75 -58.90
N GLY A 35 1.87 -6.60 -59.50
CA GLY A 35 0.51 -6.86 -59.00
C GLY A 35 0.39 -8.09 -58.12
N ASN A 36 1.50 -8.74 -57.73
CA ASN A 36 1.44 -9.96 -56.92
C ASN A 36 0.99 -9.65 -55.48
N PRO A 37 0.47 -10.65 -54.73
CA PRO A 37 0.15 -10.47 -53.32
C PRO A 37 1.32 -9.92 -52.48
N ILE A 38 2.57 -10.32 -52.79
CA ILE A 38 3.78 -9.83 -52.10
C ILE A 38 4.14 -8.37 -52.40
N ASP A 39 3.55 -7.77 -53.43
CA ASP A 39 3.74 -6.36 -53.80
C ASP A 39 2.70 -5.47 -53.10
N ARG A 40 1.63 -6.06 -52.54
CA ARG A 40 0.50 -5.38 -51.90
C ARG A 40 0.46 -5.53 -50.39
N LEU A 41 1.63 -5.63 -49.76
CA LEU A 41 1.78 -5.87 -48.32
C LEU A 41 1.51 -4.64 -47.43
N ALA A 42 1.77 -3.43 -47.94
CA ALA A 42 1.71 -2.19 -47.14
C ALA A 42 0.34 -1.92 -46.48
N PRO A 43 -0.82 -2.15 -47.13
CA PRO A 43 -2.12 -2.02 -46.47
C PRO A 43 -2.30 -2.98 -45.28
N LEU A 44 -1.81 -4.23 -45.38
CA LEU A 44 -1.91 -5.21 -44.30
C LEU A 44 -1.05 -4.81 -43.09
N ALA A 45 0.18 -4.35 -43.35
CA ALA A 45 1.08 -3.88 -42.31
C ALA A 45 0.50 -2.65 -41.57
N ARG A 46 -0.07 -1.68 -42.30
CA ARG A 46 -0.76 -0.52 -41.71
C ARG A 46 -1.97 -0.90 -40.85
N ALA A 47 -2.66 -1.98 -41.20
CA ALA A 47 -3.80 -2.51 -40.45
C ALA A 47 -3.39 -3.46 -39.31
N ASP A 48 -2.09 -3.62 -39.05
CA ASP A 48 -1.53 -4.54 -38.04
C ASP A 48 -2.02 -5.99 -38.21
N VAL A 49 -2.20 -6.44 -39.46
CA VAL A 49 -2.66 -7.80 -39.78
C VAL A 49 -1.50 -8.78 -39.54
N PRO A 50 -1.66 -9.78 -38.67
CA PRO A 50 -0.62 -10.78 -38.41
C PRO A 50 -0.66 -11.88 -39.47
N LEU A 51 0.51 -12.31 -39.96
CA LEU A 51 0.64 -13.40 -40.95
C LEU A 51 1.23 -14.66 -40.32
N LEU A 52 0.71 -15.83 -40.71
CA LEU A 52 1.30 -17.14 -40.43
C LEU A 52 1.57 -17.85 -41.75
N ASN A 53 2.79 -18.34 -41.93
CA ASN A 53 3.17 -19.16 -43.09
C ASN A 53 3.78 -20.49 -42.60
N VAL A 54 3.21 -21.62 -43.04
CA VAL A 54 3.71 -22.97 -42.74
C VAL A 54 4.31 -23.55 -44.02
N CYS A 55 5.62 -23.81 -44.02
CA CYS A 55 6.35 -24.25 -45.21
C CYS A 55 7.33 -25.39 -44.93
N GLY A 56 7.72 -26.14 -45.96
CA GLY A 56 8.76 -27.17 -45.87
C GLY A 56 10.15 -26.59 -46.16
N ALA A 57 11.13 -26.82 -45.30
CA ALA A 57 12.49 -26.29 -45.44
C ALA A 57 13.21 -26.78 -46.69
N THR A 58 12.78 -27.92 -47.24
CA THR A 58 13.35 -28.55 -48.44
C THR A 58 12.42 -28.48 -49.64
N ASP A 59 11.43 -27.57 -49.63
CA ASP A 59 10.49 -27.38 -50.74
C ASP A 59 11.24 -26.99 -52.03
N LYS A 60 11.12 -27.85 -53.05
CA LYS A 60 11.70 -27.62 -54.38
C LYS A 60 10.71 -27.03 -55.36
N VAL A 61 9.40 -27.10 -55.09
CA VAL A 61 8.32 -26.58 -55.95
C VAL A 61 8.20 -25.07 -55.77
N VAL A 62 8.20 -24.62 -54.51
CA VAL A 62 8.17 -23.21 -54.11
C VAL A 62 9.32 -22.96 -53.13
N PRO A 63 10.58 -22.81 -53.61
CA PRO A 63 11.73 -22.65 -52.74
C PRO A 63 11.57 -21.48 -51.76
N ILE A 64 11.90 -21.69 -50.49
CA ILE A 64 11.71 -20.70 -49.41
C ILE A 64 12.42 -19.37 -49.74
N ALA A 65 13.67 -19.45 -50.21
CA ALA A 65 14.50 -18.29 -50.53
C ALA A 65 13.89 -17.38 -51.61
N GLU A 66 13.06 -17.94 -52.49
CA GLU A 66 12.41 -17.21 -53.59
C GLU A 66 10.99 -16.73 -53.24
N ASN A 67 10.43 -17.17 -52.11
CA ASN A 67 9.03 -16.96 -51.77
C ASN A 67 8.87 -16.50 -50.31
N THR A 68 8.85 -17.44 -49.37
CA THR A 68 8.59 -17.16 -47.94
C THR A 68 9.58 -16.17 -47.34
N ASP A 69 10.87 -16.25 -47.67
CA ASP A 69 11.87 -15.32 -47.16
C ASP A 69 11.66 -13.90 -47.69
N ILE A 70 11.28 -13.76 -48.96
CA ILE A 70 10.96 -12.46 -49.57
C ILE A 70 9.72 -11.86 -48.91
N LEU A 71 8.67 -12.66 -48.72
CA LEU A 71 7.46 -12.23 -48.01
C LEU A 71 7.80 -11.72 -46.61
N ARG A 72 8.56 -12.51 -45.85
CA ARG A 72 8.96 -12.16 -44.48
C ARG A 72 9.74 -10.85 -44.45
N GLN A 73 10.82 -10.76 -45.23
CA GLN A 73 11.68 -9.59 -45.26
C GLN A 73 10.91 -8.32 -45.65
N ARG A 74 10.06 -8.39 -46.69
CA ARG A 74 9.27 -7.24 -47.14
C ARG A 74 8.22 -6.84 -46.10
N TYR A 75 7.57 -7.81 -45.45
CA TYR A 75 6.53 -7.52 -44.47
C TYR A 75 7.10 -6.89 -43.19
N GLU A 76 8.20 -7.45 -42.68
CA GLU A 76 8.90 -6.92 -41.51
C GLU A 76 9.46 -5.52 -41.75
N ALA A 77 9.99 -5.25 -42.95
CA ALA A 77 10.48 -3.91 -43.34
C ALA A 77 9.38 -2.84 -43.33
N LEU A 78 8.11 -3.24 -43.53
CA LEU A 78 6.94 -2.38 -43.45
C LEU A 78 6.37 -2.25 -42.02
N GLY A 79 7.00 -2.89 -41.03
CA GLY A 79 6.52 -2.97 -39.65
C GLY A 79 5.45 -4.04 -39.41
N GLY A 80 5.17 -4.89 -40.41
CA GLY A 80 4.23 -6.00 -40.31
C GLY A 80 4.79 -7.18 -39.51
N ARG A 81 3.91 -7.95 -38.87
CA ARG A 81 4.26 -9.11 -38.03
C ARG A 81 3.96 -10.42 -38.76
N ILE A 82 4.97 -11.26 -38.95
CA ILE A 82 4.82 -12.57 -39.59
C ILE A 82 5.50 -13.67 -38.77
N ARG A 83 4.84 -14.82 -38.68
CA ARG A 83 5.36 -16.05 -38.11
C ARG A 83 5.57 -17.07 -39.23
N VAL A 84 6.76 -17.65 -39.32
CA VAL A 84 7.07 -18.70 -40.29
C VAL A 84 7.38 -19.98 -39.53
N ILE A 85 6.60 -21.04 -39.79
CA ILE A 85 6.86 -22.38 -39.27
C ILE A 85 7.50 -23.18 -40.41
N SER A 86 8.81 -23.32 -40.36
CA SER A 86 9.59 -24.06 -41.35
C SER A 86 9.84 -25.48 -40.88
N LYS A 87 9.34 -26.48 -41.62
CA LYS A 87 9.48 -27.89 -41.29
C LYS A 87 10.79 -28.45 -41.87
N PRO A 88 11.81 -28.76 -41.05
CA PRO A 88 13.17 -29.05 -41.53
C PRO A 88 13.28 -30.19 -42.53
N GLU A 89 12.45 -31.23 -42.36
CA GLU A 89 12.54 -32.48 -43.12
C GLU A 89 11.50 -32.60 -44.25
N ASN A 90 10.64 -31.59 -44.44
CA ASN A 90 9.54 -31.64 -45.40
C ASN A 90 9.82 -30.80 -46.66
N GLY A 91 9.33 -31.31 -47.80
CA GLY A 91 9.23 -30.58 -49.06
C GLY A 91 7.88 -29.85 -49.18
N HIS A 92 7.32 -29.79 -50.39
CA HIS A 92 6.04 -29.10 -50.65
C HIS A 92 4.84 -29.67 -49.88
N HIS A 93 4.83 -31.00 -49.68
CA HIS A 93 3.84 -31.70 -48.89
C HIS A 93 4.48 -32.37 -47.66
N PRO A 94 3.73 -32.54 -46.56
CA PRO A 94 2.36 -32.06 -46.34
C PRO A 94 2.30 -30.54 -46.18
N HIS A 95 1.16 -29.91 -46.48
CA HIS A 95 1.02 -28.45 -46.36
C HIS A 95 0.91 -27.98 -44.89
N SER A 96 0.25 -28.76 -44.04
CA SER A 96 0.02 -28.41 -42.63
C SER A 96 1.04 -29.06 -41.67
N LEU A 97 0.88 -28.78 -40.38
CA LEU A 97 1.50 -29.50 -39.27
C LEU A 97 0.69 -30.77 -38.93
N LYS A 98 1.34 -31.74 -38.29
CA LYS A 98 0.65 -32.95 -37.79
C LYS A 98 -0.31 -32.59 -36.66
N ASP A 99 0.15 -31.74 -35.74
CA ASP A 99 -0.68 -31.12 -34.72
C ASP A 99 -1.06 -29.68 -35.15
N PRO A 100 -2.34 -29.38 -35.43
CA PRO A 100 -2.76 -28.05 -35.86
C PRO A 100 -2.78 -27.02 -34.73
N THR A 101 -2.47 -27.39 -33.48
CA THR A 101 -2.57 -26.52 -32.30
C THR A 101 -1.83 -25.19 -32.48
N LEU A 102 -0.63 -25.19 -33.09
CA LEU A 102 0.12 -23.96 -33.40
C LEU A 102 -0.64 -23.02 -34.35
N ILE A 103 -1.36 -23.57 -35.32
CA ILE A 103 -2.15 -22.83 -36.31
C ILE A 103 -3.43 -22.29 -35.64
N VAL A 104 -4.14 -23.15 -34.91
CA VAL A 104 -5.37 -22.79 -34.18
C VAL A 104 -5.07 -21.69 -33.16
N ASN A 105 -4.02 -21.86 -32.35
CA ASN A 105 -3.63 -20.88 -31.35
C ASN A 105 -3.17 -19.57 -31.97
N PHE A 106 -2.51 -19.58 -33.14
CA PHE A 106 -2.22 -18.34 -33.86
C PHE A 106 -3.51 -17.61 -34.28
N VAL A 107 -4.52 -18.32 -34.80
CA VAL A 107 -5.79 -17.71 -35.20
C VAL A 107 -6.54 -17.18 -33.98
N LEU A 108 -6.69 -17.98 -32.91
CA LEU A 108 -7.41 -17.58 -31.70
C LEU A 108 -6.71 -16.40 -31.00
N GLN A 109 -5.37 -16.43 -30.91
CA GLN A 109 -4.56 -15.31 -30.43
C GLN A 109 -4.95 -14.02 -31.16
N HIS A 110 -4.95 -14.04 -32.50
CA HIS A 110 -5.14 -12.83 -33.28
C HIS A 110 -6.60 -12.45 -33.58
N THR A 111 -7.59 -13.23 -33.10
CA THR A 111 -9.01 -12.96 -33.32
C THR A 111 -9.84 -12.82 -32.04
N GLN A 112 -9.48 -13.53 -30.97
CA GLN A 112 -10.25 -13.60 -29.72
C GLN A 112 -9.43 -13.24 -28.47
N GLY A 113 -8.10 -13.17 -28.57
CA GLY A 113 -7.21 -12.92 -27.43
C GLY A 113 -7.11 -14.07 -26.42
N ALA A 114 -7.85 -15.16 -26.64
CA ALA A 114 -7.71 -16.44 -25.94
C ALA A 114 -6.94 -17.41 -26.84
N ASN A 115 -6.15 -18.29 -26.25
CA ASN A 115 -5.61 -19.50 -26.87
C ASN A 115 -5.25 -20.48 -25.75
N ASP A 116 -4.71 -21.67 -26.05
CA ASP A 116 -4.39 -22.65 -25.00
C ASP A 116 -3.36 -22.16 -23.96
N PHE A 117 -2.68 -21.04 -24.24
CA PHE A 117 -1.65 -20.42 -23.40
C PHE A 117 -2.04 -19.07 -22.81
N ILE A 118 -3.17 -18.51 -23.23
CA ILE A 118 -3.69 -17.23 -22.75
C ILE A 118 -5.07 -17.48 -22.18
N THR A 119 -5.19 -17.33 -20.87
CA THR A 119 -6.43 -17.58 -20.15
C THR A 119 -7.04 -16.24 -19.70
N PRO A 120 -7.93 -15.63 -20.50
CA PRO A 120 -8.71 -14.50 -20.04
C PRO A 120 -9.73 -14.95 -18.99
N ARG A 121 -9.94 -14.15 -17.94
CA ARG A 121 -10.93 -14.43 -16.88
C ARG A 121 -11.82 -13.22 -16.61
N ALA A 122 -11.33 -12.25 -15.85
CA ALA A 122 -11.98 -10.95 -15.69
C ALA A 122 -11.63 -10.00 -16.83
N THR A 123 -12.48 -8.99 -17.02
CA THR A 123 -12.22 -7.96 -18.02
C THR A 123 -11.12 -7.03 -17.53
N LEU A 124 -10.04 -6.88 -18.31
CA LEU A 124 -8.97 -5.91 -18.02
C LEU A 124 -9.38 -4.45 -18.39
N HIS A 125 -10.67 -4.14 -18.36
CA HIS A 125 -11.20 -2.86 -18.82
C HIS A 125 -10.89 -1.70 -17.86
N SER A 126 -10.65 -1.96 -16.58
CA SER A 126 -10.43 -0.91 -15.58
C SER A 126 -9.20 -0.07 -15.92
N SER A 127 -8.08 -0.73 -16.23
CA SER A 127 -6.83 -0.09 -16.66
C SER A 127 -6.98 0.61 -18.01
N ALA A 128 -7.58 -0.05 -19.00
CA ALA A 128 -7.83 0.55 -20.32
C ALA A 128 -8.66 1.84 -20.22
N ARG A 129 -9.71 1.81 -19.39
CA ARG A 129 -10.57 2.97 -19.14
C ARG A 129 -9.80 4.09 -18.46
N ARG A 130 -9.02 3.78 -17.43
CA ARG A 130 -8.11 4.74 -16.78
C ARG A 130 -7.18 5.42 -17.77
N PHE A 131 -6.52 4.63 -18.64
CA PHE A 131 -5.59 5.14 -19.64
C PHE A 131 -6.29 6.09 -20.62
N ARG A 132 -7.45 5.69 -21.17
CA ARG A 132 -8.22 6.49 -22.14
C ARG A 132 -8.85 7.75 -21.56
N GLU A 133 -9.50 7.64 -20.39
CA GLU A 133 -10.33 8.72 -19.84
C GLU A 133 -9.52 9.74 -19.04
N ARG A 134 -8.47 9.31 -18.32
CA ARG A 134 -7.70 10.19 -17.42
C ARG A 134 -6.39 10.67 -18.02
N GLY A 135 -5.93 10.09 -19.13
CA GLY A 135 -4.65 10.43 -19.75
C GLY A 135 -3.45 10.17 -18.84
N GLN A 136 -3.60 9.36 -17.78
CA GLN A 136 -2.54 8.93 -16.87
C GLN A 136 -2.74 7.46 -16.52
N GLY A 137 -1.66 6.71 -16.39
CA GLY A 137 -1.73 5.30 -16.03
C GLY A 137 -0.47 4.81 -15.33
N ARG A 138 -0.61 4.11 -14.20
CA ARG A 138 0.52 3.45 -13.55
C ARG A 138 0.47 1.95 -13.78
N VAL A 139 1.55 1.41 -14.33
CA VAL A 139 1.70 -0.02 -14.60
C VAL A 139 2.91 -0.55 -13.86
N ALA A 140 2.70 -1.60 -13.07
CA ALA A 140 3.75 -2.22 -12.27
C ALA A 140 4.05 -3.64 -12.73
N PHE A 141 5.32 -4.03 -12.58
CA PHE A 141 5.80 -5.38 -12.87
C PHE A 141 6.55 -5.87 -11.63
N ILE A 142 6.07 -6.95 -11.01
CA ILE A 142 6.73 -7.58 -9.88
C ILE A 142 7.10 -9.01 -10.23
N GLY A 143 8.36 -9.37 -10.00
CA GLY A 143 8.86 -10.70 -10.33
C GLY A 143 10.34 -10.88 -10.01
N GLY A 144 10.92 -11.94 -10.57
CA GLY A 144 12.34 -12.24 -10.45
C GLY A 144 13.23 -11.50 -11.46
N SER A 145 14.35 -12.13 -11.83
CA SER A 145 15.36 -11.57 -12.73
C SER A 145 14.86 -11.34 -14.16
N ILE A 146 13.90 -12.15 -14.63
CA ILE A 146 13.32 -12.03 -15.99
C ILE A 146 12.46 -10.77 -16.09
N THR A 147 11.83 -10.38 -14.97
CA THR A 147 11.10 -9.11 -14.85
C THR A 147 12.03 -7.91 -14.61
N GLU A 148 13.13 -8.11 -13.86
CA GLU A 148 14.12 -7.06 -13.60
C GLU A 148 14.85 -6.60 -14.88
N MET A 149 15.22 -7.54 -15.74
CA MET A 149 16.04 -7.29 -16.93
C MET A 149 15.38 -6.35 -17.94
N ASN A 150 16.20 -5.81 -18.85
CA ASN A 150 15.74 -5.07 -20.01
C ASN A 150 15.22 -6.03 -21.11
N GLY A 151 14.10 -6.70 -20.84
CA GLY A 151 13.53 -7.75 -21.68
C GLY A 151 12.09 -7.46 -22.12
N TYR A 152 11.17 -8.37 -21.81
CA TYR A 152 9.76 -8.28 -22.22
C TYR A 152 9.07 -7.03 -21.65
N ARG A 153 9.36 -6.65 -20.40
CA ARG A 153 8.73 -5.51 -19.70
C ARG A 153 8.85 -4.19 -20.48
N PRO A 154 10.05 -3.71 -20.86
CA PRO A 154 10.21 -2.52 -21.70
C PRO A 154 9.44 -2.59 -23.03
N LYS A 155 9.35 -3.76 -23.67
CA LYS A 155 8.58 -3.95 -24.91
C LYS A 155 7.08 -3.78 -24.65
N VAL A 156 6.57 -4.30 -23.53
CA VAL A 156 5.18 -4.07 -23.09
C VAL A 156 4.95 -2.58 -22.78
N CYS A 157 5.88 -1.91 -22.09
CA CYS A 157 5.79 -0.46 -21.84
C CYS A 157 5.70 0.34 -23.16
N ALA A 158 6.56 0.05 -24.14
CA ALA A 158 6.53 0.70 -25.44
C ALA A 158 5.23 0.44 -26.20
N MET A 159 4.71 -0.79 -26.15
CA MET A 159 3.42 -1.15 -26.72
C MET A 159 2.26 -0.37 -26.08
N LEU A 160 2.25 -0.22 -24.76
CA LEU A 160 1.24 0.57 -24.06
C LEU A 160 1.30 2.05 -24.45
N GLN A 161 2.49 2.63 -24.54
CA GLN A 161 2.68 4.01 -25.01
C GLN A 161 2.22 4.20 -26.46
N GLN A 162 2.47 3.22 -27.33
CA GLN A 162 2.00 3.26 -28.71
C GLN A 162 0.47 3.14 -28.80
N GLN A 163 -0.13 2.29 -27.96
CA GLN A 163 -1.57 2.04 -27.98
C GLN A 163 -2.37 3.19 -27.35
N PHE A 164 -1.79 3.90 -26.38
CA PHE A 164 -2.40 5.05 -25.72
C PHE A 164 -1.45 6.26 -25.77
N PRO A 165 -1.27 6.89 -26.96
CA PRO A 165 -0.29 7.96 -27.15
C PRO A 165 -0.58 9.21 -26.32
N ASP A 166 -1.84 9.42 -25.94
CA ASP A 166 -2.29 10.55 -25.11
C ASP A 166 -2.19 10.27 -23.60
N THR A 167 -1.76 9.07 -23.19
CA THR A 167 -1.62 8.68 -21.78
C THR A 167 -0.20 8.88 -21.28
N LYS A 168 -0.03 9.66 -20.22
CA LYS A 168 1.23 9.74 -19.46
C LYS A 168 1.37 8.51 -18.56
N PHE A 169 2.25 7.60 -18.94
CA PHE A 169 2.54 6.41 -18.14
C PHE A 169 3.59 6.64 -17.04
N ASP A 170 3.36 6.03 -15.89
CA ASP A 170 4.35 5.76 -14.87
C ASP A 170 4.58 4.24 -14.77
N PHE A 171 5.81 3.80 -15.06
CA PHE A 171 6.16 2.38 -15.10
C PHE A 171 7.01 2.00 -13.89
N VAL A 172 6.48 1.10 -13.05
CA VAL A 172 7.17 0.59 -11.87
C VAL A 172 7.83 -0.74 -12.20
N ASN A 173 9.17 -0.76 -12.25
CA ASN A 173 9.93 -2.00 -12.26
C ASN A 173 10.21 -2.46 -10.82
N ALA A 174 9.49 -3.47 -10.37
CA ALA A 174 9.71 -4.14 -9.10
C ALA A 174 10.26 -5.56 -9.30
N GLY A 175 10.94 -5.83 -10.41
CA GLY A 175 11.71 -7.06 -10.60
C GLY A 175 12.94 -7.08 -9.70
N ILE A 176 13.16 -8.17 -8.97
CA ILE A 176 14.36 -8.38 -8.16
C ILE A 176 14.87 -9.80 -8.42
N SER A 177 16.06 -9.90 -9.02
CA SER A 177 16.75 -11.15 -9.27
C SER A 177 16.75 -12.05 -8.04
N SER A 178 16.58 -13.36 -8.28
CA SER A 178 16.74 -14.39 -7.27
C SER A 178 15.66 -14.42 -6.18
N THR A 179 14.55 -13.69 -6.35
CA THR A 179 13.43 -13.65 -5.39
C THR A 179 12.19 -14.40 -5.88
N CYS A 180 11.52 -15.08 -4.95
CA CYS A 180 10.31 -15.89 -5.18
C CYS A 180 9.02 -15.16 -4.78
N SER A 181 7.86 -15.79 -4.99
CA SER A 181 6.54 -15.22 -4.68
C SER A 181 6.37 -14.88 -3.21
N THR A 182 6.95 -15.67 -2.29
CA THR A 182 7.02 -15.36 -0.84
C THR A 182 7.68 -13.99 -0.61
N THR A 183 8.91 -13.79 -1.12
CA THR A 183 9.59 -12.50 -1.02
C THR A 183 8.80 -11.40 -1.73
N GLY A 184 8.18 -11.71 -2.87
CA GLY A 184 7.27 -10.83 -3.60
C GLY A 184 6.11 -10.32 -2.74
N ALA A 185 5.43 -11.19 -2.01
CA ALA A 185 4.33 -10.86 -1.12
C ALA A 185 4.77 -9.91 0.01
N PHE A 186 5.90 -10.18 0.66
CA PHE A 186 6.39 -9.33 1.75
C PHE A 186 6.91 -7.96 1.27
N ARG A 187 7.41 -7.85 0.04
CA ARG A 187 7.95 -6.59 -0.50
C ARG A 187 7.00 -5.82 -1.40
N LEU A 188 5.83 -6.38 -1.73
CA LEU A 188 4.84 -5.75 -2.62
C LEU A 188 4.53 -4.33 -2.14
N GLN A 189 4.34 -4.18 -0.82
CA GLN A 189 4.06 -2.88 -0.24
C GLN A 189 5.15 -1.85 -0.53
N GLN A 190 6.40 -2.19 -0.22
CA GLN A 190 7.52 -1.28 -0.36
C GLN A 190 7.88 -1.01 -1.82
N ASN A 191 7.78 -2.01 -2.70
CA ASN A 191 8.31 -1.92 -4.06
C ASN A 191 7.26 -1.56 -5.12
N VAL A 192 5.99 -1.79 -4.85
CA VAL A 192 4.88 -1.53 -5.79
C VAL A 192 3.92 -0.51 -5.19
N LEU A 193 3.25 -0.86 -4.10
CA LEU A 193 2.11 -0.08 -3.60
C LEU A 193 2.51 1.27 -3.00
N SER A 194 3.71 1.40 -2.44
CA SER A 194 4.27 2.68 -1.96
C SER A 194 4.52 3.70 -3.07
N LYS A 195 4.55 3.26 -4.34
CA LYS A 195 4.76 4.14 -5.49
C LYS A 195 3.49 4.90 -5.87
N GLY A 196 2.35 4.53 -5.26
CA GLY A 196 1.02 5.11 -5.41
C GLY A 196 0.07 4.14 -6.12
N GLN A 197 -1.15 4.59 -6.44
CA GLN A 197 -2.18 3.73 -7.04
C GLN A 197 -1.69 3.13 -8.37
N VAL A 198 -1.75 1.79 -8.49
CA VAL A 198 -1.39 1.01 -9.68
C VAL A 198 -2.67 0.58 -10.40
N ASP A 199 -2.75 0.80 -11.71
CA ASP A 199 -3.93 0.46 -12.51
C ASP A 199 -3.81 -0.94 -13.13
N LEU A 200 -2.59 -1.35 -13.50
CA LEU A 200 -2.29 -2.66 -14.10
C LEU A 200 -1.04 -3.26 -13.45
N LEU A 201 -1.14 -4.48 -12.94
CA LEU A 201 -0.07 -5.22 -12.28
C LEU A 201 0.23 -6.53 -13.02
N PHE A 202 1.49 -6.71 -13.41
CA PHE A 202 2.02 -7.98 -13.90
C PHE A 202 2.78 -8.69 -12.78
N VAL A 203 2.48 -9.96 -12.54
CA VAL A 203 3.11 -10.80 -11.50
C VAL A 203 3.76 -12.02 -12.14
N GLU A 204 5.05 -12.23 -11.88
CA GLU A 204 5.85 -13.27 -12.54
C GLU A 204 6.82 -13.93 -11.56
N PHE A 205 6.51 -15.15 -11.11
CA PHE A 205 7.33 -15.87 -10.12
C PHE A 205 7.48 -17.38 -10.35
N ALA A 206 6.80 -17.99 -11.32
CA ALA A 206 6.76 -19.46 -11.45
C ALA A 206 8.16 -20.10 -11.54
N VAL A 207 9.05 -19.54 -12.37
CA VAL A 207 10.43 -20.01 -12.50
C VAL A 207 11.23 -19.79 -11.21
N ASN A 208 11.00 -18.70 -10.47
CA ASN A 208 11.70 -18.44 -9.21
C ASN A 208 11.19 -19.34 -8.07
N ASP A 209 9.89 -19.61 -8.03
CA ASP A 209 9.29 -20.56 -7.08
C ASP A 209 9.85 -21.98 -7.31
N ASP A 210 10.14 -22.35 -8.55
CA ASP A 210 10.83 -23.60 -8.90
C ASP A 210 12.33 -23.56 -8.61
N GLN A 211 13.09 -22.79 -9.40
CA GLN A 211 14.54 -22.90 -9.48
C GLN A 211 15.29 -22.12 -8.40
N ASP A 212 14.63 -21.23 -7.65
CA ASP A 212 15.29 -20.41 -6.63
C ASP A 212 14.81 -20.74 -5.23
N ALA A 213 13.51 -20.99 -5.04
CA ALA A 213 12.96 -21.32 -3.73
C ALA A 213 12.60 -22.81 -3.55
N ASN A 214 12.39 -23.56 -4.63
CA ASN A 214 11.90 -24.93 -4.59
C ASN A 214 10.61 -25.06 -3.75
N HIS A 215 9.69 -24.13 -3.95
CA HIS A 215 8.44 -24.05 -3.22
C HIS A 215 7.55 -25.25 -3.49
N THR A 216 6.88 -25.68 -2.43
CA THR A 216 5.70 -26.54 -2.47
C THR A 216 4.50 -25.81 -3.06
N THR A 217 3.45 -26.55 -3.41
CA THR A 217 2.16 -25.98 -3.84
C THR A 217 1.61 -24.98 -2.82
N THR A 218 1.65 -25.30 -1.53
CA THR A 218 1.15 -24.44 -0.46
C THR A 218 1.91 -23.11 -0.37
N GLU A 219 3.24 -23.15 -0.45
CA GLU A 219 4.06 -21.92 -0.41
C GLU A 219 3.81 -21.03 -1.64
N CYS A 220 3.67 -21.63 -2.82
CA CYS A 220 3.28 -20.92 -4.04
C CYS A 220 1.92 -20.24 -3.88
N ILE A 221 0.91 -20.96 -3.34
CA ILE A 221 -0.43 -20.39 -3.08
C ILE A 221 -0.33 -19.23 -2.11
N ARG A 222 0.33 -19.38 -0.94
CA ARG A 222 0.44 -18.31 0.07
C ARG A 222 1.11 -17.04 -0.46
N GLY A 223 2.17 -17.19 -1.26
CA GLY A 223 2.87 -16.09 -1.90
C GLY A 223 2.00 -15.37 -2.93
N MET A 224 1.48 -16.11 -3.92
CA MET A 224 0.71 -15.53 -5.01
C MET A 224 -0.64 -14.97 -4.54
N GLU A 225 -1.32 -15.66 -3.62
CA GLU A 225 -2.55 -15.17 -3.00
C GLU A 225 -2.28 -13.94 -2.13
N GLY A 226 -1.18 -13.92 -1.37
CA GLY A 226 -0.75 -12.75 -0.63
C GLY A 226 -0.58 -11.53 -1.53
N ILE A 227 0.08 -11.69 -2.69
CA ILE A 227 0.24 -10.62 -3.68
C ILE A 227 -1.13 -10.16 -4.22
N ALA A 228 -1.97 -11.09 -4.66
CA ALA A 228 -3.29 -10.77 -5.23
C ALA A 228 -4.19 -10.05 -4.22
N ARG A 229 -4.27 -10.53 -2.98
CA ARG A 229 -5.09 -9.91 -1.93
C ARG A 229 -4.59 -8.52 -1.56
N GLN A 230 -3.28 -8.35 -1.37
CA GLN A 230 -2.71 -7.04 -1.08
C GLN A 230 -2.95 -6.05 -2.23
N ALA A 231 -2.75 -6.47 -3.48
CA ALA A 231 -2.98 -5.64 -4.65
C ALA A 231 -4.45 -5.21 -4.78
N LEU A 232 -5.38 -6.15 -4.67
CA LEU A 232 -6.82 -5.87 -4.74
C LEU A 232 -7.33 -5.11 -3.51
N ALA A 233 -6.70 -5.20 -2.35
CA ALA A 233 -7.04 -4.35 -1.22
C ALA A 233 -6.58 -2.89 -1.43
N ALA A 234 -5.42 -2.70 -2.06
CA ALA A 234 -4.87 -1.39 -2.36
C ALA A 234 -5.59 -0.69 -3.53
N ASN A 235 -6.15 -1.46 -4.46
CA ASN A 235 -7.02 -0.97 -5.53
C ASN A 235 -7.93 -2.12 -6.02
N PRO A 236 -9.18 -2.23 -5.52
CA PRO A 236 -10.15 -3.24 -5.94
C PRO A 236 -10.50 -3.28 -7.43
N VAL A 237 -10.18 -2.23 -8.18
CA VAL A 237 -10.31 -2.22 -9.66
C VAL A 237 -8.97 -2.36 -10.38
N MET A 238 -7.89 -2.75 -9.68
CA MET A 238 -6.60 -3.05 -10.31
C MET A 238 -6.73 -4.26 -11.21
N ASP A 239 -6.31 -4.12 -12.45
CA ASP A 239 -6.18 -5.25 -13.35
C ASP A 239 -4.87 -5.99 -13.02
N ILE A 240 -4.96 -7.31 -12.84
CA ILE A 240 -3.81 -8.15 -12.49
C ILE A 240 -3.66 -9.26 -13.52
N VAL A 241 -2.43 -9.47 -13.99
CA VAL A 241 -2.08 -10.52 -14.95
C VAL A 241 -0.94 -11.36 -14.40
N PHE A 242 -1.16 -12.66 -14.29
CA PHE A 242 -0.11 -13.62 -13.93
C PHE A 242 0.64 -14.08 -15.18
N LEU A 243 1.96 -14.13 -15.10
CA LEU A 243 2.85 -14.48 -16.19
C LEU A 243 3.70 -15.69 -15.81
N TYR A 244 3.73 -16.71 -16.66
CA TYR A 244 4.52 -17.93 -16.41
C TYR A 244 5.65 -18.04 -17.43
N THR A 245 6.82 -17.56 -17.03
CA THR A 245 8.08 -17.67 -17.78
C THR A 245 8.58 -19.11 -17.78
N THR A 246 9.63 -19.40 -18.57
CA THR A 246 10.11 -20.78 -18.78
C THR A 246 11.56 -21.01 -18.36
N ASN A 247 11.86 -22.25 -18.01
CA ASN A 247 13.20 -22.79 -17.84
C ASN A 247 13.27 -24.19 -18.48
N PRO A 248 14.46 -24.82 -18.60
CA PRO A 248 14.58 -26.14 -19.23
C PRO A 248 13.72 -27.23 -18.56
N HIS A 249 13.56 -27.16 -17.24
CA HIS A 249 12.77 -28.12 -16.47
C HIS A 249 11.28 -28.04 -16.87
N PHE A 250 10.72 -26.83 -16.94
CA PHE A 250 9.34 -26.62 -17.41
C PHE A 250 9.14 -27.04 -18.86
N VAL A 251 10.11 -26.77 -19.74
CA VAL A 251 10.06 -27.24 -21.13
C VAL A 251 9.97 -28.77 -21.19
N GLU A 252 10.82 -29.47 -20.42
CA GLU A 252 10.81 -30.93 -20.35
C GLU A 252 9.46 -31.46 -19.83
N GLN A 253 8.93 -30.88 -18.73
CA GLN A 253 7.64 -31.29 -18.17
C GLN A 253 6.51 -31.15 -19.19
N TYR A 254 6.42 -30.01 -19.88
CA TYR A 254 5.40 -29.80 -20.90
C TYR A 254 5.55 -30.74 -22.10
N GLN A 255 6.78 -31.03 -22.53
CA GLN A 255 7.04 -32.00 -23.61
C GLN A 255 6.65 -33.43 -23.22
N GLN A 256 6.62 -33.72 -21.91
CA GLN A 256 6.12 -34.99 -21.36
C GLN A 256 4.60 -34.96 -21.08
N GLY A 257 3.91 -33.86 -21.38
CA GLY A 257 2.48 -33.70 -21.15
C GLY A 257 2.10 -33.35 -19.70
N ASN A 258 3.06 -32.89 -18.89
CA ASN A 258 2.86 -32.50 -17.49
C ASN A 258 2.88 -30.98 -17.33
N THR A 259 2.01 -30.45 -16.47
CA THR A 259 2.06 -29.04 -16.04
C THR A 259 2.95 -28.94 -14.79
N PRO A 260 3.89 -27.97 -14.71
CA PRO A 260 4.65 -27.74 -13.49
C PRO A 260 3.75 -27.36 -12.31
N HIS A 261 3.94 -27.99 -11.15
CA HIS A 261 3.05 -27.78 -9.99
C HIS A 261 3.07 -26.34 -9.47
N GLN A 262 4.16 -25.60 -9.65
CA GLN A 262 4.22 -24.17 -9.31
C GLN A 262 3.24 -23.37 -10.16
N MET A 263 3.15 -23.68 -11.46
CA MET A 263 2.17 -23.04 -12.34
C MET A 263 0.74 -23.46 -12.01
N GLU A 264 0.51 -24.73 -11.67
CA GLU A 264 -0.81 -25.20 -11.19
C GLU A 264 -1.25 -24.44 -9.93
N ALA A 265 -0.33 -24.22 -8.99
CA ALA A 265 -0.58 -23.44 -7.77
C ALA A 265 -0.91 -21.97 -8.09
N HIS A 266 -0.14 -21.34 -9.00
CA HIS A 266 -0.39 -19.96 -9.41
C HIS A 266 -1.72 -19.82 -10.16
N GLU A 267 -2.06 -20.79 -11.00
CA GLU A 267 -3.32 -20.87 -11.73
C GLU A 267 -4.52 -21.09 -10.80
N THR A 268 -4.35 -21.85 -9.72
CA THR A 268 -5.38 -22.02 -8.68
C THR A 268 -5.75 -20.67 -8.08
N VAL A 269 -4.76 -19.83 -7.78
CA VAL A 269 -4.99 -18.45 -7.31
C VAL A 269 -5.60 -17.61 -8.42
N ALA A 270 -5.06 -17.63 -9.64
CA ALA A 270 -5.60 -16.85 -10.76
C ALA A 270 -7.08 -17.18 -11.03
N GLN A 271 -7.45 -18.46 -10.95
CA GLN A 271 -8.83 -18.92 -11.11
C GLN A 271 -9.75 -18.42 -9.99
N ALA A 272 -9.35 -18.56 -8.72
CA ALA A 272 -10.16 -18.15 -7.59
C ALA A 272 -10.43 -16.63 -7.57
N TYR A 273 -9.46 -15.83 -8.03
CA TYR A 273 -9.53 -14.37 -8.06
C TYR A 273 -10.01 -13.81 -9.41
N GLY A 274 -10.24 -14.68 -10.39
CA GLY A 274 -10.61 -14.29 -11.76
C GLY A 274 -9.53 -13.48 -12.48
N LEU A 275 -8.25 -13.69 -12.18
CA LEU A 275 -7.14 -12.95 -12.78
C LEU A 275 -6.78 -13.54 -14.14
N CYS A 276 -6.46 -12.70 -15.12
CA CYS A 276 -5.96 -13.21 -16.40
C CYS A 276 -4.57 -13.82 -16.21
N SER A 277 -4.22 -14.81 -17.03
CA SER A 277 -2.87 -15.37 -17.03
C SER A 277 -2.35 -15.69 -18.43
N VAL A 278 -1.02 -15.67 -18.56
CA VAL A 278 -0.30 -16.01 -19.79
C VAL A 278 0.78 -17.04 -19.48
N ASN A 279 0.65 -18.23 -20.06
CA ASN A 279 1.57 -19.33 -19.90
C ASN A 279 2.59 -19.38 -21.03
N PHE A 280 3.68 -18.62 -20.88
CA PHE A 280 4.73 -18.64 -21.90
C PHE A 280 5.47 -19.97 -21.94
N ALA A 281 5.58 -20.69 -20.83
CA ALA A 281 6.30 -21.95 -20.77
C ALA A 281 5.67 -23.03 -21.65
N ALA A 282 4.35 -23.18 -21.59
CA ALA A 282 3.62 -24.11 -22.45
C ALA A 282 3.76 -23.75 -23.94
N ASP A 283 3.60 -22.47 -24.30
CA ASP A 283 3.77 -22.01 -25.69
C ASP A 283 5.19 -22.29 -26.20
N VAL A 284 6.21 -21.94 -25.42
CA VAL A 284 7.61 -22.16 -25.79
C VAL A 284 7.93 -23.65 -25.90
N ALA A 285 7.47 -24.49 -24.97
CA ALA A 285 7.74 -25.92 -24.99
C ALA A 285 7.15 -26.61 -26.24
N MET A 286 5.92 -26.27 -26.60
CA MET A 286 5.27 -26.76 -27.81
C MET A 286 6.01 -26.30 -29.07
N ARG A 287 6.39 -25.01 -29.15
CA ARG A 287 7.08 -24.46 -30.34
C ARG A 287 8.50 -25.02 -30.52
N LEU A 288 9.19 -25.32 -29.43
CA LEU A 288 10.45 -26.07 -29.44
C LEU A 288 10.24 -27.51 -29.93
N GLY A 289 9.19 -28.19 -29.44
CA GLY A 289 8.87 -29.57 -29.85
C GLY A 289 8.53 -29.71 -31.33
N GLU A 290 7.91 -28.69 -31.92
CA GLU A 290 7.56 -28.63 -33.35
C GLU A 290 8.70 -28.07 -34.23
N GLY A 291 9.86 -27.77 -33.63
CA GLY A 291 11.05 -27.32 -34.36
C GLY A 291 10.94 -25.92 -34.96
N GLU A 292 10.04 -25.06 -34.46
CA GLU A 292 9.89 -23.70 -34.97
C GLU A 292 11.11 -22.82 -34.67
N PHE A 293 11.75 -23.05 -33.52
CA PHE A 293 13.03 -22.49 -33.14
C PHE A 293 13.70 -23.44 -32.13
N ASP A 294 14.98 -23.20 -31.80
CA ASP A 294 15.70 -23.94 -30.78
C ASP A 294 15.89 -23.11 -29.49
N TRP A 295 16.29 -23.78 -28.40
CA TRP A 295 16.51 -23.14 -27.10
C TRP A 295 17.57 -22.04 -27.15
N LYS A 296 18.56 -22.19 -28.03
CA LYS A 296 19.62 -21.20 -28.24
C LYS A 296 19.08 -19.91 -28.86
N THR A 297 18.19 -20.03 -29.85
CA THR A 297 17.49 -18.92 -30.50
C THR A 297 16.53 -18.24 -29.53
N PHE A 298 15.85 -19.01 -28.69
CA PHE A 298 15.05 -18.47 -27.58
C PHE A 298 15.89 -17.63 -26.61
N GLY A 299 17.10 -18.10 -26.29
CA GLY A 299 18.14 -17.39 -25.53
C GLY A 299 18.32 -17.86 -24.09
N GLY A 300 17.55 -18.85 -23.64
CA GLY A 300 17.66 -19.42 -22.29
C GLY A 300 16.61 -18.93 -21.31
N VAL A 301 16.86 -19.17 -20.01
CA VAL A 301 15.98 -18.74 -18.90
C VAL A 301 15.81 -17.22 -18.88
N HIS A 302 16.90 -16.49 -19.14
CA HIS A 302 16.88 -15.06 -19.45
C HIS A 302 16.85 -14.92 -20.97
N PRO A 303 15.67 -14.78 -21.60
CA PRO A 303 15.57 -14.96 -23.03
C PRO A 303 16.34 -13.89 -23.79
N ALA A 304 16.71 -14.18 -25.04
CA ALA A 304 17.25 -13.18 -25.95
C ALA A 304 16.14 -12.23 -26.42
N ASP A 305 16.46 -11.30 -27.33
CA ASP A 305 15.47 -10.37 -27.87
C ASP A 305 14.28 -11.11 -28.53
N PHE A 306 14.56 -12.21 -29.23
CA PHE A 306 13.56 -13.08 -29.82
C PHE A 306 12.58 -13.62 -28.76
N GLY A 307 13.08 -14.31 -27.72
CA GLY A 307 12.24 -14.87 -26.67
C GLY A 307 11.45 -13.81 -25.88
N ASN A 308 12.07 -12.66 -25.58
CA ASN A 308 11.36 -11.55 -24.93
C ASN A 308 10.27 -10.94 -25.81
N THR A 309 10.47 -10.94 -27.13
CA THR A 309 9.45 -10.49 -28.09
C THR A 309 8.28 -11.47 -28.13
N LEU A 310 8.53 -12.78 -28.00
CA LEU A 310 7.44 -13.76 -27.86
C LEU A 310 6.59 -13.48 -26.61
N TYR A 311 7.23 -13.24 -25.47
CA TYR A 311 6.53 -12.91 -24.23
C TYR A 311 5.70 -11.63 -24.36
N ALA A 312 6.30 -10.56 -24.87
CA ALA A 312 5.61 -9.28 -25.06
C ALA A 312 4.43 -9.38 -26.04
N ASN A 313 4.56 -10.20 -27.10
CA ASN A 313 3.48 -10.44 -28.06
C ASN A 313 2.28 -11.15 -27.40
N SER A 314 2.50 -12.18 -26.60
CA SER A 314 1.40 -12.89 -25.91
C SER A 314 0.69 -12.00 -24.89
N ILE A 315 1.44 -11.14 -24.17
CA ILE A 315 0.84 -10.10 -23.30
C ILE A 315 0.02 -9.10 -24.14
N SER A 316 0.59 -8.61 -25.24
CA SER A 316 -0.09 -7.69 -26.16
C SER A 316 -1.42 -8.26 -26.65
N THR A 317 -1.42 -9.55 -27.01
CA THR A 317 -2.61 -10.25 -27.44
C THR A 317 -3.68 -10.28 -26.35
N LEU A 318 -3.33 -10.72 -25.14
CA LEU A 318 -4.27 -10.74 -24.01
C LEU A 318 -4.90 -9.36 -23.81
N LEU A 319 -4.08 -8.31 -23.73
CA LEU A 319 -4.55 -6.94 -23.49
C LEU A 319 -5.44 -6.44 -24.63
N LYS A 320 -5.02 -6.58 -25.89
CA LYS A 320 -5.83 -6.17 -27.05
C LYS A 320 -7.18 -6.89 -27.08
N GLY A 321 -7.20 -8.20 -26.81
CA GLY A 321 -8.42 -9.00 -26.74
C GLY A 321 -9.34 -8.55 -25.60
N GLN A 322 -8.81 -8.39 -24.40
CA GLN A 322 -9.58 -7.93 -23.23
C GLN A 322 -10.04 -6.48 -23.32
N TRP A 323 -9.45 -5.68 -24.21
CA TRP A 323 -9.84 -4.28 -24.43
C TRP A 323 -10.75 -4.07 -25.64
N ALA A 324 -11.05 -5.13 -26.39
CA ALA A 324 -11.95 -5.13 -27.54
C ALA A 324 -13.38 -5.47 -27.09
N GLY A 325 -14.30 -4.50 -27.08
CA GLY A 325 -15.72 -4.71 -26.74
C GLY A 325 -16.35 -3.57 -25.96
N THR A 326 -17.67 -3.66 -25.72
CA THR A 326 -18.42 -2.72 -24.86
C THR A 326 -18.50 -3.23 -23.42
N ASP A 327 -18.16 -2.33 -22.50
CA ASP A 327 -17.99 -2.44 -21.05
C ASP A 327 -19.13 -3.18 -20.32
N THR A 328 -19.06 -4.51 -20.26
CA THR A 328 -19.88 -5.30 -19.31
C THR A 328 -18.98 -5.73 -18.15
N GLN A 329 -18.95 -4.89 -17.11
CA GLN A 329 -18.08 -5.01 -15.94
C GLN A 329 -18.19 -6.38 -15.25
N LYS A 330 -17.17 -7.22 -15.44
CA LYS A 330 -16.76 -8.24 -14.45
C LYS A 330 -15.38 -7.85 -13.93
N ILE A 331 -15.38 -7.08 -12.85
CA ILE A 331 -14.17 -6.69 -12.12
C ILE A 331 -13.73 -7.91 -11.28
N SER A 332 -12.43 -8.23 -11.30
CA SER A 332 -11.85 -9.22 -10.39
C SER A 332 -12.12 -8.81 -8.95
N ARG A 333 -12.70 -9.69 -8.15
CA ARG A 333 -12.92 -9.46 -6.72
C ARG A 333 -12.18 -10.52 -5.94
N ALA A 334 -11.48 -10.10 -4.90
CA ALA A 334 -10.93 -11.03 -3.94
C ALA A 334 -12.08 -11.88 -3.34
N PRO A 335 -11.96 -13.22 -3.29
CA PRO A 335 -12.84 -14.04 -2.49
C PRO A 335 -12.89 -13.55 -1.04
N SER A 336 -14.03 -13.70 -0.38
CA SER A 336 -14.20 -13.30 1.03
C SER A 336 -13.12 -13.92 1.91
N ASP A 337 -12.96 -15.23 1.78
CA ASP A 337 -11.98 -16.03 2.51
C ASP A 337 -10.77 -16.31 1.63
N PRO A 338 -9.55 -16.34 2.18
CA PRO A 338 -8.40 -16.78 1.43
C PRO A 338 -8.48 -18.30 1.14
N LEU A 339 -7.85 -18.73 0.05
CA LEU A 339 -7.68 -20.15 -0.31
C LEU A 339 -6.84 -20.88 0.75
N ASP A 340 -5.81 -20.21 1.25
CA ASP A 340 -5.04 -20.67 2.41
C ASP A 340 -5.18 -19.66 3.57
N PRO A 341 -5.59 -20.08 4.78
CA PRO A 341 -5.79 -19.17 5.92
C PRO A 341 -4.51 -18.44 6.35
N TYR A 342 -3.33 -18.92 5.93
CA TYR A 342 -2.03 -18.33 6.20
C TYR A 342 -1.41 -17.66 4.97
N ALA A 343 -2.21 -17.35 3.94
CA ALA A 343 -1.78 -16.51 2.84
C ALA A 343 -1.14 -15.21 3.37
N TYR A 344 -0.11 -14.72 2.68
CA TYR A 344 0.66 -13.54 3.11
C TYR A 344 -0.09 -12.22 2.80
N ALA A 345 -1.38 -12.16 3.11
CA ALA A 345 -2.26 -11.04 2.83
C ALA A 345 -1.91 -9.79 3.64
N GLY A 346 -1.28 -9.93 4.80
CA GLY A 346 -0.70 -8.83 5.59
C GLY A 346 0.82 -8.82 5.56
N GLY A 347 1.44 -9.41 4.54
CA GLY A 347 2.88 -9.56 4.43
C GLY A 347 3.58 -8.20 4.24
N SER A 348 4.55 -7.91 5.09
CA SER A 348 5.45 -6.76 4.94
C SER A 348 6.90 -7.09 5.32
N LEU A 349 7.85 -6.37 4.74
CA LEU A 349 9.23 -6.32 5.23
C LEU A 349 9.31 -5.27 6.34
N THR A 350 9.64 -5.70 7.56
CA THR A 350 9.84 -4.81 8.71
C THR A 350 11.32 -4.48 8.89
N THR A 351 11.57 -3.37 9.57
CA THR A 351 12.90 -2.76 9.59
C THR A 351 13.82 -3.45 10.59
N ILE A 352 15.11 -3.57 10.27
CA ILE A 352 16.09 -4.25 11.14
C ILE A 352 16.31 -3.56 12.49
N GLN A 353 15.87 -2.30 12.65
CA GLN A 353 15.92 -1.52 13.89
C GLN A 353 14.89 -1.98 14.94
N GLU A 354 13.89 -2.77 14.55
CA GLU A 354 12.90 -3.32 15.49
C GLU A 354 13.48 -4.45 16.35
N ALA A 355 14.63 -5.01 15.98
CA ALA A 355 15.29 -6.06 16.75
C ALA A 355 16.04 -5.50 17.96
N HIS A 356 15.89 -6.16 19.11
CA HIS A 356 16.73 -5.95 20.27
C HIS A 356 18.03 -6.76 20.12
N LEU A 357 19.16 -6.06 20.03
CA LEU A 357 20.44 -6.68 19.74
C LEU A 357 21.15 -7.11 21.03
N GLY A 358 21.40 -8.41 21.15
CA GLY A 358 22.31 -8.95 22.16
C GLY A 358 23.78 -8.81 21.75
N ARG A 359 24.67 -9.35 22.57
CA ARG A 359 26.12 -9.31 22.32
C ARG A 359 26.46 -10.11 21.05
N GLY A 360 27.18 -9.50 20.12
CA GLY A 360 27.67 -10.12 18.89
C GLY A 360 26.88 -9.76 17.62
N TRP A 361 25.73 -9.08 17.77
CA TRP A 361 24.98 -8.52 16.65
C TRP A 361 25.32 -7.05 16.42
N GLN A 362 25.33 -6.64 15.15
CA GLN A 362 25.52 -5.25 14.76
C GLN A 362 24.78 -4.92 13.48
N ILE A 363 24.36 -3.66 13.34
CA ILE A 363 23.83 -3.11 12.09
C ILE A 363 24.99 -2.45 11.35
N THR A 364 25.38 -3.01 10.22
CA THR A 364 26.52 -2.50 9.43
C THR A 364 26.37 -2.80 7.95
N THR A 365 27.01 -2.01 7.10
CA THR A 365 27.18 -2.33 5.68
C THR A 365 28.40 -3.24 5.53
N PRO A 366 28.26 -4.49 5.07
CA PRO A 366 29.40 -5.39 4.93
C PRO A 366 30.47 -4.84 3.97
N ASP A 367 31.74 -5.10 4.27
CA ASP A 367 32.81 -4.88 3.30
C ASP A 367 32.79 -6.01 2.26
N TRP A 368 31.96 -5.83 1.24
CA TRP A 368 31.77 -6.82 0.18
C TRP A 368 33.04 -7.16 -0.60
N LYS A 369 34.09 -6.31 -0.57
CA LYS A 369 35.37 -6.61 -1.23
C LYS A 369 36.21 -7.59 -0.41
N ALA A 370 36.01 -7.63 0.90
CA ALA A 370 36.68 -8.57 1.80
C ALA A 370 35.97 -9.94 1.85
N LEU A 371 34.72 -10.03 1.40
CA LEU A 371 33.93 -11.25 1.39
C LEU A 371 34.10 -12.03 0.09
N ARG A 372 34.03 -13.37 0.19
CA ARG A 372 34.03 -14.25 -0.99
C ARG A 372 32.65 -14.23 -1.65
N GLY A 373 32.63 -14.41 -2.95
CA GLY A 373 31.40 -14.42 -3.74
C GLY A 373 30.97 -13.03 -4.19
N GLY A 374 30.16 -12.97 -5.24
CA GLY A 374 29.59 -11.71 -5.73
C GLY A 374 28.46 -11.21 -4.85
N THR A 375 28.00 -10.00 -5.12
CA THR A 375 26.82 -9.37 -4.50
C THR A 375 26.02 -8.64 -5.58
N ARG A 376 24.72 -8.45 -5.36
CA ARG A 376 23.90 -7.61 -6.25
C ARG A 376 24.04 -6.15 -5.81
N ALA A 377 24.10 -5.23 -6.77
CA ALA A 377 24.36 -3.81 -6.52
C ALA A 377 23.43 -3.18 -5.47
N GLN A 378 22.15 -3.58 -5.45
CA GLN A 378 21.16 -3.07 -4.50
C GLN A 378 21.47 -3.39 -3.02
N TYR A 379 22.32 -4.38 -2.74
CA TYR A 379 22.72 -4.73 -1.37
C TYR A 379 24.08 -4.12 -0.97
N ASN A 380 24.80 -3.50 -1.92
CA ASN A 380 26.18 -3.06 -1.68
C ASN A 380 26.30 -1.88 -0.71
N GLN A 381 25.24 -1.11 -0.54
CA GLN A 381 25.26 0.16 0.20
C GLN A 381 24.17 0.25 1.26
N ILE A 382 23.50 -0.85 1.59
CA ILE A 382 22.47 -0.87 2.63
C ILE A 382 23.06 -1.42 3.93
N PRO A 383 22.66 -0.88 5.10
CA PRO A 383 22.98 -1.49 6.38
C PRO A 383 22.20 -2.81 6.51
N LEU A 384 22.88 -3.84 7.00
CA LEU A 384 22.32 -5.15 7.28
C LEU A 384 22.47 -5.45 8.77
N LEU A 385 21.57 -6.24 9.31
CA LEU A 385 21.74 -6.82 10.63
C LEU A 385 22.63 -8.06 10.51
N THR A 386 23.79 -8.04 11.18
CA THR A 386 24.86 -9.02 10.98
C THR A 386 25.39 -9.59 12.29
N ALA A 387 25.75 -10.87 12.25
CA ALA A 387 26.52 -11.58 13.26
C ALA A 387 27.25 -12.76 12.60
N ASP A 388 28.40 -13.17 13.13
CA ASP A 388 29.19 -14.30 12.62
C ASP A 388 29.71 -15.22 13.73
N THR A 389 29.39 -14.89 14.98
CA THR A 389 29.89 -15.58 16.16
C THR A 389 28.79 -16.51 16.70
N PRO A 390 29.01 -17.84 16.74
CA PRO A 390 28.09 -18.77 17.37
C PRO A 390 27.69 -18.34 18.78
N GLY A 391 26.41 -18.47 19.10
CA GLY A 391 25.84 -18.04 20.37
C GLY A 391 25.40 -16.57 20.42
N ALA A 392 25.73 -15.74 19.42
CA ALA A 392 25.23 -14.36 19.36
C ALA A 392 23.70 -14.35 19.20
N GLU A 393 23.01 -13.62 20.06
CA GLU A 393 21.55 -13.62 20.18
C GLU A 393 20.93 -12.25 19.87
N LEU A 394 19.77 -12.26 19.21
CA LEU A 394 18.87 -11.11 19.10
C LEU A 394 17.45 -11.55 19.44
N THR A 395 16.60 -10.58 19.76
CA THR A 395 15.16 -10.80 19.87
C THR A 395 14.36 -9.82 19.02
N LEU A 396 13.14 -10.22 18.65
CA LEU A 396 12.20 -9.40 17.88
C LEU A 396 10.78 -9.60 18.45
N HIS A 397 10.14 -8.49 18.81
CA HIS A 397 8.70 -8.47 19.06
C HIS A 397 7.95 -8.18 17.76
N PHE A 398 6.92 -8.97 17.45
CA PHE A 398 6.09 -8.72 16.27
C PHE A 398 4.65 -9.19 16.51
N THR A 399 3.69 -8.57 15.83
CA THR A 399 2.29 -9.01 15.84
C THR A 399 1.96 -9.66 14.50
N GLY A 400 1.43 -10.88 14.49
CA GLY A 400 1.00 -11.50 13.25
C GLY A 400 0.76 -13.00 13.29
N THR A 401 0.86 -13.63 12.12
CA THR A 401 0.67 -15.06 11.86
C THR A 401 1.89 -15.71 11.20
N ALA A 402 2.89 -14.93 10.80
CA ALA A 402 4.14 -15.47 10.25
C ALA A 402 5.33 -14.53 10.52
N VAL A 403 6.52 -15.13 10.66
CA VAL A 403 7.80 -14.43 10.74
C VAL A 403 8.88 -15.16 9.95
N GLY A 404 9.72 -14.41 9.27
CA GLY A 404 10.83 -14.91 8.47
C GLY A 404 11.97 -13.90 8.37
N LEU A 405 13.07 -14.34 7.77
CA LEU A 405 14.27 -13.55 7.55
C LEU A 405 14.47 -13.31 6.06
N TYR A 406 14.47 -12.05 5.62
CA TYR A 406 14.95 -11.71 4.29
C TYR A 406 16.45 -11.47 4.36
N VAL A 407 17.24 -12.38 3.78
CA VAL A 407 18.70 -12.46 3.97
C VAL A 407 19.46 -12.38 2.67
N VAL A 408 20.75 -12.08 2.76
CA VAL A 408 21.73 -12.23 1.66
C VAL A 408 22.77 -13.28 2.03
N ALA A 409 22.52 -14.52 1.62
CA ALA A 409 23.28 -15.69 2.01
C ALA A 409 24.50 -15.91 1.10
N GLY A 410 25.71 -15.63 1.57
CA GLY A 410 26.99 -15.88 0.87
C GLY A 410 27.72 -17.16 1.26
N PRO A 411 28.97 -17.33 0.78
CA PRO A 411 29.74 -18.57 0.95
C PRO A 411 30.03 -18.95 2.40
N ASP A 412 29.91 -17.99 3.31
CA ASP A 412 30.15 -18.10 4.75
C ASP A 412 28.85 -18.09 5.57
N SER A 413 27.69 -18.30 4.94
CA SER A 413 26.39 -18.22 5.63
C SER A 413 26.22 -19.29 6.70
N GLY A 414 25.80 -18.86 7.88
CA GLY A 414 25.50 -19.74 9.00
C GLY A 414 24.08 -20.29 9.03
N GLN A 415 23.82 -21.07 10.07
CA GLN A 415 22.49 -21.47 10.49
C GLN A 415 22.06 -20.63 11.70
N VAL A 416 20.75 -20.52 11.92
CA VAL A 416 20.18 -19.87 13.10
C VAL A 416 19.35 -20.85 13.91
N ASP A 417 19.54 -20.83 15.22
CA ASP A 417 18.63 -21.42 16.18
C ASP A 417 17.59 -20.38 16.57
N TYR A 418 16.32 -20.75 16.58
CA TYR A 418 15.25 -19.81 16.91
C TYR A 418 14.16 -20.47 17.75
N SER A 419 13.49 -19.64 18.55
CA SER A 419 12.32 -20.00 19.33
C SER A 419 11.29 -18.87 19.21
N ILE A 420 10.01 -19.25 19.13
CA ILE A 420 8.89 -18.31 19.13
C ILE A 420 8.09 -18.57 20.41
N ASP A 421 7.83 -17.53 21.17
CA ASP A 421 7.06 -17.55 22.42
C ASP A 421 7.58 -18.56 23.46
N GLU A 422 8.91 -18.62 23.59
CA GLU A 422 9.62 -19.57 24.48
C GLU A 422 9.35 -21.05 24.14
N GLY A 423 8.87 -21.32 22.92
CA GLY A 423 8.66 -22.67 22.39
C GLY A 423 9.96 -23.43 22.15
N PRO A 424 9.86 -24.68 21.64
CA PRO A 424 11.03 -25.50 21.33
C PRO A 424 11.98 -24.79 20.34
N VAL A 425 13.28 -24.88 20.61
CA VAL A 425 14.30 -24.36 19.70
C VAL A 425 14.26 -25.16 18.40
N GLN A 426 14.16 -24.44 17.28
CA GLN A 426 14.21 -24.94 15.92
C GLN A 426 15.46 -24.38 15.22
N ARG A 427 15.89 -25.03 14.13
CA ARG A 427 17.08 -24.61 13.37
C ARG A 427 16.71 -24.33 11.93
N ALA A 428 17.14 -23.18 11.41
CA ALA A 428 16.97 -22.80 10.01
C ALA A 428 18.33 -22.64 9.33
N ASP A 429 18.47 -23.24 8.14
CA ASP A 429 19.65 -23.09 7.29
C ASP A 429 19.48 -21.96 6.29
N LEU A 430 20.32 -20.94 6.42
CA LEU A 430 20.28 -19.77 5.55
C LEU A 430 21.06 -19.99 4.25
N TYR A 431 22.01 -20.94 4.25
CA TYR A 431 22.84 -21.23 3.07
C TYR A 431 21.96 -21.69 1.91
N HIS A 432 22.22 -21.11 0.73
CA HIS A 432 21.53 -21.48 -0.51
C HIS A 432 22.50 -22.16 -1.48
N ARG A 433 22.01 -22.97 -2.43
CA ARG A 433 22.90 -23.65 -3.39
C ARG A 433 23.76 -22.69 -4.23
N TYR A 434 23.30 -21.45 -4.44
CA TYR A 434 24.06 -20.38 -5.11
C TYR A 434 24.99 -19.60 -4.18
N SER A 435 24.90 -19.82 -2.87
CA SER A 435 25.71 -19.11 -1.86
C SER A 435 27.21 -19.32 -2.06
N ALA A 436 27.63 -20.42 -2.69
CA ALA A 436 29.04 -20.69 -2.99
C ALA A 436 29.73 -19.59 -3.81
N GLY A 437 28.98 -18.88 -4.66
CA GLY A 437 29.52 -17.84 -5.55
C GLY A 437 28.86 -16.48 -5.41
N LEU A 438 27.81 -16.33 -4.62
CA LEU A 438 27.00 -15.11 -4.53
C LEU A 438 26.39 -14.96 -3.14
N HIS A 439 26.37 -13.75 -2.59
CA HIS A 439 25.50 -13.39 -1.48
C HIS A 439 24.05 -13.32 -1.96
N TYR A 440 23.40 -14.47 -1.90
CA TYR A 440 22.14 -14.77 -2.56
C TYR A 440 20.94 -14.23 -1.78
N PRO A 441 20.12 -13.31 -2.34
CA PRO A 441 18.95 -12.81 -1.64
C PRO A 441 17.85 -13.87 -1.58
N ARG A 442 17.33 -14.15 -0.39
CA ARG A 442 16.19 -15.08 -0.21
C ARG A 442 15.41 -14.77 1.07
N THR A 443 14.14 -15.12 1.08
CA THR A 443 13.34 -15.18 2.32
C THR A 443 13.41 -16.59 2.89
N CYS A 444 13.77 -16.70 4.16
CA CYS A 444 13.70 -17.93 4.94
C CYS A 444 12.58 -17.77 5.97
N MET A 445 11.46 -18.46 5.78
CA MET A 445 10.36 -18.43 6.77
C MET A 445 10.75 -19.26 7.99
N LEU A 446 10.62 -18.67 9.18
CA LEU A 446 10.87 -19.36 10.45
C LEU A 446 9.57 -20.00 10.97
N SER A 447 8.46 -19.29 10.83
CA SER A 447 7.12 -19.84 11.01
C SER A 447 6.14 -19.14 10.08
N ALA A 448 5.22 -19.92 9.51
CA ALA A 448 4.20 -19.43 8.58
C ALA A 448 2.77 -19.63 9.09
N GLU A 449 2.57 -20.27 10.25
CA GLU A 449 1.27 -20.73 10.73
C GLU A 449 1.05 -20.42 12.22
N LEU A 450 1.46 -19.23 12.65
CA LEU A 450 1.22 -18.76 14.02
C LEU A 450 -0.24 -18.35 14.20
N THR A 451 -0.75 -18.51 15.41
CA THR A 451 -2.03 -17.95 15.81
C THR A 451 -1.97 -16.42 15.77
N PRO A 452 -2.99 -15.71 15.27
CA PRO A 452 -2.96 -14.24 15.26
C PRO A 452 -2.74 -13.65 16.66
N GLY A 453 -1.67 -12.87 16.84
CA GLY A 453 -1.38 -12.22 18.12
C GLY A 453 0.00 -11.58 18.18
N ASP A 454 0.37 -11.13 19.37
CA ASP A 454 1.74 -10.67 19.66
C ASP A 454 2.63 -11.87 19.94
N HIS A 455 3.84 -11.83 19.38
CA HIS A 455 4.82 -12.90 19.44
C HIS A 455 6.21 -12.35 19.78
N HIS A 456 7.02 -13.20 20.39
CA HIS A 456 8.41 -12.93 20.68
C HIS A 456 9.31 -13.97 20.00
N LEU A 457 10.12 -13.52 19.04
CA LEU A 457 11.16 -14.32 18.39
C LEU A 457 12.48 -14.13 19.15
N THR A 458 13.07 -15.23 19.61
CA THR A 458 14.48 -15.30 20.02
C THR A 458 15.26 -15.98 18.90
N LEU A 459 16.37 -15.39 18.47
CA LEU A 459 17.21 -15.91 17.38
C LEU A 459 18.67 -15.87 17.78
N GLN A 460 19.37 -16.99 17.59
CA GLN A 460 20.77 -17.19 17.93
C GLN A 460 21.55 -17.74 16.73
N VAL A 461 22.79 -17.28 16.54
CA VAL A 461 23.71 -17.89 15.56
C VAL A 461 24.08 -19.30 16.02
N ALA A 462 23.80 -20.31 15.21
CA ALA A 462 24.06 -21.70 15.56
C ALA A 462 25.57 -22.02 15.55
N ASP A 463 25.96 -23.01 16.37
CA ASP A 463 27.31 -23.58 16.43
C ASP A 463 27.65 -24.49 15.24
N THR A 464 26.66 -24.81 14.40
CA THR A 464 26.82 -25.52 13.15
C THR A 464 26.57 -24.60 11.95
N HIS A 465 27.07 -25.01 10.80
CA HIS A 465 26.77 -24.40 9.50
C HIS A 465 26.58 -25.50 8.46
N HIS A 466 26.03 -25.17 7.28
CA HIS A 466 25.92 -26.10 6.18
C HIS A 466 27.31 -26.62 5.77
N ASP A 467 27.45 -27.91 5.43
CA ASP A 467 28.71 -28.53 4.97
C ASP A 467 29.47 -27.81 3.83
N LYS A 468 28.76 -27.01 3.02
CA LYS A 468 29.33 -26.24 1.90
C LYS A 468 29.61 -24.79 2.27
N SER A 469 29.16 -24.33 3.43
CA SER A 469 29.46 -23.02 3.98
C SER A 469 30.87 -23.00 4.59
N GLN A 470 31.47 -21.82 4.62
CA GLN A 470 32.79 -21.56 5.18
C GLN A 470 32.73 -20.84 6.53
N GLY A 471 31.54 -20.62 7.09
CA GLY A 471 31.38 -19.89 8.34
C GLY A 471 29.94 -19.81 8.86
N HIS A 472 29.73 -18.92 9.83
CA HIS A 472 28.47 -18.76 10.55
C HIS A 472 27.80 -17.39 10.31
N ALA A 473 28.18 -16.69 9.24
CA ALA A 473 27.74 -15.32 9.01
C ALA A 473 26.23 -15.25 8.71
N ILE A 474 25.51 -14.43 9.45
CA ILE A 474 24.11 -14.11 9.25
C ILE A 474 24.02 -12.67 8.76
N ARG A 475 23.26 -12.42 7.69
CA ARG A 475 23.12 -11.10 7.07
C ARG A 475 21.67 -10.86 6.70
N ILE A 476 20.93 -10.23 7.61
CA ILE A 476 19.50 -9.95 7.48
C ILE A 476 19.30 -8.56 6.90
N VAL A 477 18.55 -8.49 5.81
CA VAL A 477 18.11 -7.26 5.12
C VAL A 477 16.88 -6.68 5.81
N ALA A 478 15.94 -7.54 6.19
CA ALA A 478 14.68 -7.19 6.84
C ALA A 478 14.04 -8.45 7.46
N PHE A 479 13.09 -8.26 8.37
CA PHE A 479 12.21 -9.34 8.82
C PHE A 479 10.97 -9.40 7.92
N SER A 480 10.52 -10.61 7.59
CA SER A 480 9.28 -10.85 6.83
C SER A 480 8.17 -11.16 7.82
N VAL A 481 7.23 -10.24 8.05
CA VAL A 481 6.14 -10.40 9.02
C VAL A 481 4.80 -10.37 8.30
N ASN A 482 3.94 -11.36 8.56
CA ASN A 482 2.56 -11.41 8.06
C ASN A 482 1.61 -11.11 9.21
N THR A 483 0.77 -10.07 9.11
CA THR A 483 -0.19 -9.75 10.17
C THR A 483 -1.47 -10.58 10.13
N GLY A 484 -1.68 -11.43 9.11
CA GLY A 484 -2.89 -12.24 8.92
C GLY A 484 -4.13 -11.45 8.48
N ALA A 485 -4.22 -10.17 8.85
CA ALA A 485 -5.16 -9.19 8.30
C ALA A 485 -4.40 -8.22 7.37
N LEU A 486 -5.06 -7.78 6.29
CA LEU A 486 -4.61 -6.64 5.51
C LEU A 486 -4.41 -5.45 6.45
N ARG A 487 -3.16 -4.97 6.66
CA ARG A 487 -2.97 -3.62 7.17
C ARG A 487 -3.50 -2.69 6.09
N PRO A 488 -4.59 -1.93 6.32
CA PRO A 488 -5.03 -0.99 5.32
C PRO A 488 -3.97 0.11 5.23
N LEU A 489 -3.27 0.17 4.10
CA LEU A 489 -2.89 1.49 3.62
C LEU A 489 -4.17 2.13 3.13
N LYS A 490 -4.35 3.38 3.54
CA LYS A 490 -5.38 4.30 3.03
C LYS A 490 -5.58 4.03 1.52
N SER A 491 -6.69 3.38 1.17
CA SER A 491 -7.06 2.89 -0.17
C SER A 491 -8.51 3.29 -0.47
N PRO A 492 -8.86 3.67 -1.72
CA PRO A 492 -10.05 4.47 -2.05
C PRO A 492 -11.35 3.70 -2.35
N ASP A 493 -11.43 2.40 -2.03
CA ASP A 493 -12.61 1.57 -2.37
C ASP A 493 -13.29 0.94 -1.13
N THR A 494 -12.97 1.41 0.08
CA THR A 494 -13.95 1.32 1.16
C THR A 494 -15.10 2.28 0.85
N PRO A 495 -16.40 1.94 1.02
CA PRO A 495 -17.43 2.96 0.94
C PRO A 495 -17.06 4.13 1.84
N LEU A 496 -17.28 5.36 1.37
CA LEU A 496 -17.04 6.55 2.19
C LEU A 496 -17.72 6.33 3.55
N SER A 497 -16.97 6.43 4.63
CA SER A 497 -17.43 6.17 5.99
C SER A 497 -16.78 7.11 6.99
N THR A 498 -17.46 7.33 8.11
CA THR A 498 -16.94 8.09 9.24
C THR A 498 -16.03 7.20 10.07
N VAL A 499 -14.76 7.60 10.22
CA VAL A 499 -13.75 6.89 11.01
C VAL A 499 -13.89 7.17 12.50
N ALA A 500 -14.32 8.37 12.89
CA ALA A 500 -14.63 8.73 14.27
C ALA A 500 -15.49 10.01 14.30
N GLY A 501 -16.35 10.13 15.31
CA GLY A 501 -17.22 11.30 15.51
C GLY A 501 -18.62 11.14 14.92
N PRO A 502 -19.43 12.22 14.88
CA PRO A 502 -19.05 13.60 15.22
C PRO A 502 -18.82 13.84 16.71
N TYR A 503 -17.94 14.77 17.02
CA TYR A 503 -17.69 15.24 18.38
C TYR A 503 -17.65 16.76 18.46
N LEU A 504 -18.21 17.29 19.56
CA LEU A 504 -18.37 18.72 19.83
C LEU A 504 -17.16 19.27 20.60
N GLN A 505 -16.64 20.41 20.18
CA GLN A 505 -15.47 21.08 20.73
C GLN A 505 -15.63 22.60 20.73
N ASN A 506 -14.84 23.30 21.55
CA ASN A 506 -14.80 24.76 21.61
C ASN A 506 -16.21 25.38 21.66
N ALA A 507 -17.01 24.91 22.62
CA ALA A 507 -18.37 25.40 22.83
C ALA A 507 -18.32 26.85 23.34
N GLN A 508 -19.18 27.70 22.77
CA GLN A 508 -19.30 29.10 23.14
C GLN A 508 -20.78 29.47 23.25
N ALA A 509 -21.07 30.67 23.76
CA ALA A 509 -22.44 31.16 23.84
C ALA A 509 -23.06 31.39 22.45
N THR A 510 -22.23 31.75 21.46
CA THR A 510 -22.69 32.08 20.10
C THR A 510 -22.03 31.25 19.01
N ALA A 511 -21.31 30.18 19.37
CA ALA A 511 -20.63 29.31 18.43
C ALA A 511 -20.45 27.89 18.95
N MET A 512 -20.31 26.92 18.04
CA MET A 512 -20.00 25.52 18.35
C MET A 512 -19.10 24.96 17.24
N SER A 513 -18.05 24.23 17.61
CA SER A 513 -17.21 23.52 16.64
C SER A 513 -17.54 22.04 16.63
N ILE A 514 -17.72 21.48 15.44
CA ILE A 514 -18.07 20.08 15.22
C ILE A 514 -16.95 19.45 14.39
N GLN A 515 -16.43 18.32 14.85
CA GLN A 515 -15.33 17.62 14.20
C GLN A 515 -15.64 16.14 13.99
N TRP A 516 -15.05 15.55 12.95
CA TRP A 516 -15.15 14.13 12.63
C TRP A 516 -14.05 13.73 11.65
N LEU A 517 -13.82 12.43 11.50
CA LEU A 517 -12.86 11.87 10.57
C LEU A 517 -13.56 11.01 9.51
N THR A 518 -13.04 10.97 8.29
CA THR A 518 -13.48 10.09 7.22
C THR A 518 -12.33 9.21 6.73
N ASN A 519 -12.67 8.05 6.17
CA ASN A 519 -11.67 7.17 5.55
C ASN A 519 -11.14 7.73 4.22
N HIS A 520 -11.91 8.59 3.55
CA HIS A 520 -11.56 9.20 2.26
C HIS A 520 -11.44 10.73 2.36
N PRO A 521 -10.67 11.38 1.46
CA PRO A 521 -10.63 12.84 1.36
C PRO A 521 -11.99 13.42 0.96
N CYS A 522 -12.51 14.40 1.71
CA CYS A 522 -13.83 14.97 1.46
C CYS A 522 -13.83 16.50 1.37
N ALA A 523 -14.85 17.04 0.71
CA ALA A 523 -15.42 18.34 1.01
C ALA A 523 -16.55 18.15 2.02
N SER A 524 -16.46 18.84 3.15
CA SER A 524 -17.28 18.58 4.32
C SER A 524 -17.97 19.82 4.83
N TRP A 525 -19.19 19.69 5.34
CA TRP A 525 -19.98 20.77 5.92
C TRP A 525 -20.91 20.27 7.02
N VAL A 526 -21.49 21.19 7.79
CA VAL A 526 -22.53 20.88 8.78
C VAL A 526 -23.86 21.47 8.32
N GLU A 527 -24.91 20.67 8.44
CA GLU A 527 -26.29 21.14 8.33
C GLU A 527 -26.87 21.29 9.74
N TYR A 528 -27.39 22.47 10.09
CA TYR A 528 -27.85 22.78 11.46
C TYR A 528 -29.08 23.70 11.48
N GLY A 529 -29.86 23.67 12.55
CA GLY A 529 -31.04 24.53 12.74
C GLY A 529 -31.67 24.32 14.11
N GLN A 530 -32.57 25.20 14.54
CA GLN A 530 -33.36 24.93 15.74
C GLN A 530 -34.35 23.78 15.47
N PRO A 531 -34.77 23.02 16.49
CA PRO A 531 -35.80 21.99 16.32
C PRO A 531 -37.07 22.56 15.66
N GLY A 532 -37.53 21.92 14.59
CA GLY A 532 -38.68 22.38 13.79
C GLY A 532 -38.35 23.35 12.65
N GLU A 533 -37.16 23.96 12.64
CA GLU A 533 -36.72 24.87 11.58
C GLU A 533 -35.97 24.13 10.45
N PRO A 534 -35.95 24.67 9.21
CA PRO A 534 -35.13 24.15 8.12
C PRO A 534 -33.63 24.18 8.42
N PHE A 535 -32.87 23.24 7.85
CA PHE A 535 -31.41 23.23 7.98
C PHE A 535 -30.76 24.40 7.21
N GLN A 536 -29.85 25.08 7.90
CA GLN A 536 -28.83 25.98 7.34
C GLN A 536 -27.53 25.20 7.13
N ARG A 537 -26.61 25.74 6.31
CA ARG A 537 -25.32 25.12 6.02
C ARG A 537 -24.17 25.98 6.55
N ALA A 538 -23.29 25.38 7.36
CA ALA A 538 -22.01 25.95 7.75
C ALA A 538 -20.87 25.20 7.04
N VAL A 539 -19.92 25.94 6.45
CA VAL A 539 -18.75 25.39 5.74
C VAL A 539 -17.44 25.83 6.41
N PRO A 540 -16.36 25.03 6.32
CA PRO A 540 -15.05 25.38 6.86
C PRO A 540 -14.30 26.35 5.95
N SER A 541 -14.77 27.60 5.86
CA SER A 541 -14.13 28.64 5.04
C SER A 541 -12.94 29.27 5.76
N GLN A 542 -11.78 29.31 5.10
CA GLN A 542 -10.55 29.95 5.55
C GLN A 542 -9.89 30.67 4.37
N ASP A 543 -9.50 31.94 4.56
CA ASP A 543 -8.82 32.78 3.54
C ASP A 543 -9.55 32.83 2.18
N GLY A 544 -10.88 32.74 2.20
CA GLY A 544 -11.72 32.75 1.00
C GLY A 544 -11.91 31.40 0.32
N LEU A 545 -11.34 30.32 0.87
CA LEU A 545 -11.43 28.95 0.35
C LEU A 545 -12.13 28.03 1.35
N VAL A 546 -12.90 27.05 0.86
CA VAL A 546 -13.44 25.98 1.71
C VAL A 546 -12.36 24.91 1.86
N ARG A 547 -12.02 24.55 3.11
CA ARG A 547 -11.13 23.40 3.38
C ARG A 547 -11.73 22.12 2.79
N ALA A 548 -10.94 21.40 2.02
CA ALA A 548 -11.40 20.27 1.22
C ALA A 548 -10.22 19.34 0.86
N ALA A 549 -10.52 18.10 0.47
CA ALA A 549 -9.56 17.00 0.27
C ALA A 549 -8.78 16.62 1.52
N GLU A 550 -9.45 16.70 2.67
CA GLU A 550 -8.92 16.30 3.96
C GLU A 550 -9.70 15.09 4.48
N THR A 551 -9.10 14.32 5.39
CA THR A 551 -9.76 13.20 6.10
C THR A 551 -10.16 13.58 7.52
N THR A 552 -9.73 14.74 7.98
CA THR A 552 -10.04 15.30 9.30
C THR A 552 -10.82 16.58 9.07
N HIS A 553 -12.03 16.67 9.63
CA HIS A 553 -12.97 17.74 9.31
C HIS A 553 -13.29 18.55 10.55
N ARG A 554 -13.33 19.87 10.40
CA ARG A 554 -13.72 20.81 11.45
C ARG A 554 -14.61 21.91 10.89
N VAL A 555 -15.80 22.07 11.43
CA VAL A 555 -16.71 23.16 11.08
C VAL A 555 -17.15 23.90 12.32
N THR A 556 -16.90 25.21 12.37
CA THR A 556 -17.39 26.10 13.44
C THR A 556 -18.64 26.83 12.96
N ILE A 557 -19.76 26.57 13.61
CA ILE A 557 -20.99 27.33 13.42
C ILE A 557 -20.90 28.59 14.27
N LYS A 558 -21.19 29.76 13.69
CA LYS A 558 -21.13 31.07 14.35
C LYS A 558 -22.51 31.75 14.32
N GLY A 559 -22.70 32.76 15.18
CA GLY A 559 -23.94 33.55 15.22
C GLY A 559 -25.13 32.80 15.86
N LEU A 560 -24.83 31.79 16.69
CA LEU A 560 -25.85 31.07 17.46
C LEU A 560 -26.36 31.93 18.61
N GLN A 561 -27.53 31.59 19.14
CA GLN A 561 -28.09 32.21 20.34
C GLN A 561 -27.59 31.48 21.59
N PRO A 562 -27.26 32.19 22.69
CA PRO A 562 -26.90 31.57 23.97
C PRO A 562 -28.00 30.65 24.52
N GLY A 563 -27.61 29.59 25.23
CA GLY A 563 -28.55 28.66 25.91
C GLY A 563 -29.57 27.98 25.00
N THR A 564 -29.31 27.92 23.71
CA THR A 564 -30.28 27.48 22.71
C THR A 564 -29.89 26.12 22.14
N THR A 565 -30.86 25.20 22.06
CA THR A 565 -30.67 23.88 21.46
C THR A 565 -30.76 23.96 19.93
N TYR A 566 -29.80 23.32 19.27
CA TYR A 566 -29.75 23.15 17.82
C TYR A 566 -29.68 21.67 17.49
N ARG A 567 -30.38 21.26 16.43
CA ARG A 567 -30.16 19.98 15.76
C ARG A 567 -29.12 20.14 14.65
N TYR A 568 -28.34 19.11 14.40
CA TYR A 568 -27.34 19.10 13.36
C TYR A 568 -27.07 17.71 12.78
N ARG A 569 -26.46 17.68 11.59
CA ARG A 569 -25.80 16.50 11.03
C ARG A 569 -24.56 16.93 10.26
N THR A 570 -23.55 16.09 10.27
CA THR A 570 -22.35 16.27 9.45
C THR A 570 -22.58 15.71 8.06
N VAL A 571 -21.97 16.33 7.05
CA VAL A 571 -22.05 15.87 5.67
C VAL A 571 -20.65 15.84 5.09
N SER A 572 -20.28 14.71 4.51
CA SER A 572 -18.99 14.53 3.82
C SER A 572 -19.25 14.06 2.41
N LYS A 573 -18.71 14.81 1.44
CA LYS A 573 -18.74 14.43 0.02
C LYS A 573 -17.32 14.12 -0.41
N GLU A 574 -17.08 12.87 -0.79
CA GLU A 574 -15.79 12.40 -1.27
C GLU A 574 -15.29 13.25 -2.44
N ILE A 575 -14.00 13.55 -2.44
CA ILE A 575 -13.29 14.14 -3.57
C ILE A 575 -12.41 13.05 -4.20
N ILE A 576 -12.79 12.63 -5.40
CA ILE A 576 -12.06 11.62 -6.17
C ILE A 576 -10.86 12.27 -6.89
N HIS A 577 -11.01 13.52 -7.32
CA HIS A 577 -9.96 14.27 -7.99
C HIS A 577 -10.08 15.76 -7.66
N PHE A 578 -8.96 16.40 -7.33
CA PHE A 578 -8.89 17.83 -7.03
C PHE A 578 -7.78 18.48 -7.87
N ALA A 579 -8.17 19.21 -8.91
CA ALA A 579 -7.28 20.03 -9.74
C ALA A 579 -7.76 21.49 -9.77
N ALA A 580 -6.85 22.41 -10.15
CA ALA A 580 -7.09 23.86 -10.11
C ALA A 580 -8.34 24.33 -10.85
N TYR A 581 -8.72 23.65 -11.93
CA TYR A 581 -9.88 23.99 -12.76
C TYR A 581 -10.97 22.92 -12.78
N HIS A 582 -10.81 21.84 -12.02
CA HIS A 582 -11.76 20.73 -12.01
C HIS A 582 -11.67 19.89 -10.73
N VAL A 583 -12.81 19.72 -10.05
CA VAL A 583 -12.95 18.84 -8.90
C VAL A 583 -14.04 17.81 -9.20
N SER A 584 -13.72 16.53 -9.13
CA SER A 584 -14.71 15.46 -9.22
C SER A 584 -15.02 14.90 -7.84
N PHE A 585 -16.30 14.60 -7.63
CA PHE A 585 -16.80 14.10 -6.36
C PHE A 585 -17.29 12.67 -6.49
N GLY A 586 -17.12 11.91 -5.41
CA GLY A 586 -17.66 10.55 -5.26
C GLY A 586 -18.89 10.53 -4.36
N ASP A 587 -18.93 9.51 -3.50
CA ASP A 587 -20.05 9.27 -2.61
C ASP A 587 -20.24 10.40 -1.58
N LYS A 588 -21.44 10.45 -1.02
CA LYS A 588 -21.82 11.43 0.00
C LYS A 588 -22.49 10.71 1.17
N ILE A 589 -21.95 10.93 2.36
CA ILE A 589 -22.51 10.41 3.61
C ILE A 589 -23.00 11.53 4.52
N TYR A 590 -23.92 11.14 5.41
CA TYR A 590 -24.41 11.95 6.51
C TYR A 590 -24.16 11.21 7.82
N SER A 591 -23.88 11.92 8.91
CA SER A 591 -24.07 11.33 10.24
C SER A 591 -25.55 11.21 10.56
N ASP A 592 -25.87 10.45 11.60
CA ASP A 592 -27.15 10.59 12.29
C ASP A 592 -27.37 12.03 12.74
N GLU A 593 -28.64 12.43 12.85
CA GLU A 593 -29.01 13.72 13.42
C GLU A 593 -28.76 13.70 14.93
N SER A 594 -28.06 14.70 15.42
CA SER A 594 -27.81 14.91 16.85
C SER A 594 -28.21 16.32 17.26
N ILE A 595 -28.16 16.60 18.55
CA ILE A 595 -28.47 17.91 19.13
C ILE A 595 -27.29 18.41 19.96
N PHE A 596 -27.17 19.72 20.10
CA PHE A 596 -26.33 20.36 21.10
C PHE A 596 -26.99 21.62 21.63
N THR A 597 -26.60 22.06 22.82
CA THR A 597 -27.02 23.34 23.39
C THR A 597 -25.79 24.25 23.51
N THR A 598 -25.91 25.49 23.06
CA THR A 598 -24.84 26.49 23.24
C THR A 598 -24.67 26.83 24.71
N LEU A 599 -23.48 27.32 25.08
CA LEU A 599 -23.27 27.77 26.45
C LEU A 599 -24.20 28.93 26.78
N ASP A 600 -24.63 28.99 28.03
CA ASP A 600 -25.43 30.08 28.55
C ASP A 600 -24.73 30.73 29.74
N PRO A 601 -24.14 31.93 29.59
CA PRO A 601 -23.57 32.67 30.70
C PRO A 601 -24.60 33.16 31.74
N SER A 602 -25.90 33.12 31.42
CA SER A 602 -26.99 33.54 32.31
C SER A 602 -27.65 32.39 33.07
N GLN A 603 -27.24 31.15 32.80
CA GLN A 603 -27.76 29.96 33.47
C GLN A 603 -27.47 30.03 34.97
N ALA A 604 -28.44 29.64 35.80
CA ALA A 604 -28.30 29.73 37.26
C ALA A 604 -27.26 28.75 37.82
N GLU A 605 -27.10 27.59 37.19
CA GLU A 605 -26.24 26.49 37.63
C GLU A 605 -25.49 25.91 36.43
N CYS A 606 -24.34 25.27 36.66
CA CYS A 606 -23.56 24.57 35.63
C CYS A 606 -23.13 23.20 36.18
N ASN A 607 -23.31 22.15 35.39
CA ASN A 607 -22.91 20.79 35.74
C ASN A 607 -21.83 20.31 34.77
N PHE A 608 -20.74 19.73 35.28
CA PHE A 608 -19.64 19.27 34.43
C PHE A 608 -18.94 18.05 35.04
N VAL A 609 -18.28 17.29 34.18
CA VAL A 609 -17.47 16.13 34.54
C VAL A 609 -16.01 16.44 34.28
N VAL A 610 -15.09 16.01 35.16
CA VAL A 610 -13.64 16.08 34.94
C VAL A 610 -13.06 14.69 35.07
N LEU A 611 -12.31 14.27 34.05
CA LEU A 611 -11.50 13.05 34.04
C LEU A 611 -10.02 13.43 33.97
N ASN A 612 -9.17 12.69 34.67
CA ASN A 612 -7.72 12.86 34.65
C ASN A 612 -7.06 11.47 34.58
N ASP A 613 -5.85 11.40 34.04
CA ASP A 613 -4.93 10.27 34.24
C ASP A 613 -5.52 8.90 33.83
N ILE A 614 -6.28 8.86 32.73
CA ILE A 614 -6.86 7.61 32.21
C ILE A 614 -5.79 6.74 31.54
N HIS A 615 -4.74 7.34 30.97
CA HIS A 615 -3.60 6.65 30.36
C HIS A 615 -3.98 5.55 29.35
N GLY A 616 -5.00 5.80 28.53
CA GLY A 616 -5.49 4.84 27.53
C GLY A 616 -6.27 3.64 28.10
N ASN A 617 -6.66 3.68 29.38
CA ASN A 617 -7.51 2.64 29.98
C ASN A 617 -8.99 2.84 29.60
N ASP A 618 -9.34 2.44 28.38
CA ASP A 618 -10.68 2.58 27.79
C ASP A 618 -11.79 2.01 28.71
N SER A 619 -11.51 0.87 29.36
CA SER A 619 -12.46 0.21 30.26
C SER A 619 -12.74 1.03 31.53
N LEU A 620 -11.72 1.71 32.07
CA LEU A 620 -11.89 2.61 33.20
C LEU A 620 -12.69 3.85 32.79
N PHE A 621 -12.35 4.45 31.65
CA PHE A 621 -13.07 5.60 31.11
C PHE A 621 -14.57 5.32 31.00
N ILE A 622 -14.95 4.22 30.34
CA ILE A 622 -16.35 3.84 30.14
C ILE A 622 -17.08 3.66 31.48
N LYS A 623 -16.43 3.05 32.48
CA LYS A 623 -17.01 2.86 33.82
C LYS A 623 -17.23 4.19 34.53
N LEU A 624 -16.27 5.11 34.46
CA LEU A 624 -16.37 6.43 35.10
C LEU A 624 -17.48 7.26 34.44
N MET A 625 -17.57 7.25 33.11
CA MET A 625 -18.64 7.95 32.40
C MET A 625 -20.01 7.36 32.71
N ALA A 626 -20.16 6.03 32.74
CA ALA A 626 -21.41 5.40 33.15
C ALA A 626 -21.85 5.74 34.59
N MET A 627 -20.89 6.09 35.48
CA MET A 627 -21.21 6.62 36.80
C MET A 627 -21.67 8.07 36.74
N ALA A 628 -21.01 8.90 35.91
CA ALA A 628 -21.35 10.31 35.72
C ALA A 628 -22.72 10.50 35.04
N ASP A 629 -23.08 9.63 34.09
CA ASP A 629 -24.35 9.65 33.33
C ASP A 629 -25.61 9.51 34.19
N LYS A 630 -25.45 9.24 35.50
CA LYS A 630 -26.55 9.25 36.47
C LYS A 630 -27.03 10.66 36.82
N THR A 631 -26.29 11.70 36.42
CA THR A 631 -26.63 13.10 36.66
C THR A 631 -26.42 13.89 35.37
N PRO A 632 -27.34 14.78 34.96
CA PRO A 632 -27.14 15.62 33.79
C PRO A 632 -25.89 16.49 33.92
N TYR A 633 -25.13 16.62 32.84
CA TYR A 633 -23.96 17.51 32.75
C TYR A 633 -23.92 18.22 31.40
N ASP A 634 -23.38 19.42 31.40
CA ASP A 634 -23.31 20.34 30.25
C ASP A 634 -21.97 20.21 29.50
N LEU A 635 -20.91 19.80 30.22
CA LEU A 635 -19.52 19.80 29.76
C LEU A 635 -18.73 18.61 30.31
N VAL A 636 -17.76 18.14 29.54
CA VAL A 636 -16.75 17.18 30.00
C VAL A 636 -15.34 17.76 29.83
N PHE A 637 -14.52 17.67 30.86
CA PHE A 637 -13.11 18.04 30.80
C PHE A 637 -12.25 16.79 30.85
N LEU A 638 -11.46 16.64 29.80
CA LEU A 638 -10.39 15.65 29.66
C LEU A 638 -9.11 16.34 30.14
N ASN A 639 -8.86 16.33 31.45
CA ASN A 639 -7.86 17.18 32.10
C ASN A 639 -6.48 16.50 32.22
N GLY A 640 -5.95 16.10 31.06
CA GLY A 640 -4.59 15.62 30.86
C GLY A 640 -4.33 14.17 31.24
N ASP A 641 -3.32 13.61 30.58
CA ASP A 641 -2.90 12.21 30.61
C ASP A 641 -4.08 11.24 30.41
N ILE A 642 -4.98 11.57 29.48
CA ILE A 642 -6.10 10.70 29.10
C ILE A 642 -5.59 9.58 28.20
N VAL A 643 -4.60 9.87 27.35
CA VAL A 643 -3.83 8.91 26.59
C VAL A 643 -2.39 8.93 27.10
N GLY A 644 -1.68 7.80 26.97
CA GLY A 644 -0.23 7.77 27.21
C GLY A 644 0.55 8.54 26.12
N ASP A 645 1.83 8.21 25.96
CA ASP A 645 2.65 8.80 24.89
C ASP A 645 2.05 8.52 23.50
N ILE A 646 2.02 9.54 22.62
CA ILE A 646 1.30 9.47 21.34
C ILE A 646 2.28 9.41 20.17
N ASP A 647 2.64 8.18 19.77
CA ASP A 647 3.51 7.93 18.62
C ASP A 647 2.71 7.80 17.31
N HIS A 648 1.46 7.35 17.39
CA HIS A 648 0.62 7.07 16.22
C HIS A 648 -0.80 7.64 16.34
N GLU A 649 -1.37 8.07 15.20
CA GLU A 649 -2.75 8.58 15.07
C GLU A 649 -3.79 7.64 15.71
N SER A 650 -3.59 6.33 15.55
CA SER A 650 -4.51 5.31 16.05
C SER A 650 -4.67 5.33 17.57
N GLN A 651 -3.65 5.72 18.33
CA GLN A 651 -3.75 5.82 19.79
C GLN A 651 -4.72 6.94 20.18
N PHE A 652 -4.61 8.11 19.55
CA PHE A 652 -5.52 9.22 19.80
C PHE A 652 -6.95 8.91 19.35
N VAL A 653 -7.11 8.35 18.14
CA VAL A 653 -8.43 7.97 17.62
C VAL A 653 -9.10 6.94 18.52
N ARG A 654 -8.37 5.92 18.98
CA ARG A 654 -8.90 4.88 19.86
C ARG A 654 -9.24 5.44 21.24
N HIS A 655 -8.26 6.00 21.94
CA HIS A 655 -8.36 6.27 23.37
C HIS A 655 -9.13 7.55 23.70
N ILE A 656 -9.23 8.49 22.75
CA ILE A 656 -9.98 9.74 22.93
C ILE A 656 -11.25 9.73 22.09
N LEU A 657 -11.12 9.65 20.76
CA LEU A 657 -12.27 9.90 19.89
C LEU A 657 -13.32 8.79 19.97
N ARG A 658 -12.92 7.52 19.85
CA ARG A 658 -13.84 6.37 19.94
C ARG A 658 -14.42 6.23 21.34
N THR A 659 -13.59 6.39 22.38
CA THR A 659 -14.03 6.23 23.77
C THR A 659 -15.05 7.31 24.20
N THR A 660 -15.05 8.48 23.56
CA THR A 660 -16.00 9.57 23.85
C THR A 660 -17.29 9.54 23.01
N GLU A 661 -17.44 8.61 22.06
CA GLU A 661 -18.59 8.56 21.13
C GLU A 661 -19.96 8.47 21.83
N SER A 662 -20.01 7.94 23.07
CA SER A 662 -21.26 7.80 23.84
C SER A 662 -21.92 9.15 24.18
N PHE A 663 -21.15 10.23 24.28
CA PHE A 663 -21.65 11.55 24.66
C PHE A 663 -21.21 12.67 23.72
N ALA A 664 -20.05 12.56 23.07
CA ALA A 664 -19.39 13.69 22.42
C ALA A 664 -20.15 14.27 21.23
N SER A 665 -21.10 13.53 20.65
CA SER A 665 -22.00 14.05 19.61
C SER A 665 -23.07 15.00 20.14
N ARG A 666 -23.27 15.07 21.48
CA ARG A 666 -24.28 15.89 22.15
C ARG A 666 -23.73 16.84 23.20
N ILE A 667 -22.68 16.42 23.90
CA ILE A 667 -22.07 17.15 25.00
C ILE A 667 -20.62 17.48 24.61
N PRO A 668 -20.25 18.77 24.56
CA PRO A 668 -18.89 19.17 24.24
C PRO A 668 -17.91 18.74 25.33
N PHE A 669 -16.70 18.35 24.89
CA PHE A 669 -15.58 18.17 25.80
C PHE A 669 -14.45 19.14 25.51
N VAL A 670 -13.61 19.37 26.52
CA VAL A 670 -12.39 20.17 26.43
C VAL A 670 -11.21 19.30 26.83
N LEU A 671 -10.21 19.19 25.97
CA LEU A 671 -8.93 18.55 26.30
C LEU A 671 -7.97 19.60 26.85
N VAL A 672 -7.59 19.45 28.12
CA VAL A 672 -6.42 20.13 28.71
C VAL A 672 -5.27 19.13 28.62
N ARG A 673 -4.13 19.52 28.04
CA ARG A 673 -3.01 18.59 27.86
C ARG A 673 -2.34 18.26 29.20
N GLY A 674 -2.01 16.99 29.39
CA GLY A 674 -1.02 16.54 30.35
C GLY A 674 0.34 16.38 29.69
N ASN A 675 1.32 15.95 30.47
CA ASN A 675 2.68 15.78 29.95
C ASN A 675 2.74 14.67 28.88
N HIS A 676 1.95 13.60 29.00
CA HIS A 676 1.93 12.51 28.01
C HIS A 676 1.32 12.92 26.66
N GLU A 677 0.34 13.84 26.63
CA GLU A 677 -0.17 14.39 25.37
C GLU A 677 0.86 15.28 24.62
N THR A 678 1.99 15.61 25.24
CA THR A 678 3.07 16.35 24.58
C THR A 678 4.20 15.46 24.06
N ARG A 679 4.17 14.15 24.37
CA ARG A 679 5.21 13.17 24.01
C ARG A 679 4.82 12.32 22.80
N GLY A 680 5.83 11.83 22.11
CA GLY A 680 5.70 11.01 20.91
C GLY A 680 5.60 11.82 19.62
N GLN A 681 5.77 11.13 18.49
CA GLN A 681 5.82 11.78 17.17
C GLN A 681 4.51 12.50 16.82
N PHE A 682 3.37 11.93 17.24
CA PHE A 682 2.05 12.39 16.83
C PHE A 682 1.53 13.56 17.68
N ALA A 683 2.12 13.86 18.84
CA ALA A 683 1.73 15.00 19.69
C ALA A 683 1.68 16.34 18.91
N ARG A 684 2.55 16.51 17.92
CA ARG A 684 2.61 17.71 17.05
C ARG A 684 1.42 17.85 16.08
N GLN A 685 0.66 16.79 15.87
CA GLN A 685 -0.49 16.75 14.96
C GLN A 685 -1.83 16.94 15.69
N LEU A 686 -1.84 16.93 17.03
CA LEU A 686 -3.05 17.12 17.85
C LEU A 686 -3.87 18.38 17.49
N PRO A 687 -3.30 19.53 17.06
CA PRO A 687 -4.08 20.70 16.68
C PRO A 687 -5.10 20.45 15.55
N GLU A 688 -4.92 19.41 14.74
CA GLU A 688 -5.87 19.03 13.69
C GLU A 688 -7.08 18.26 14.24
N TYR A 689 -6.95 17.60 15.40
CA TYR A 689 -7.98 16.74 15.99
C TYR A 689 -8.74 17.42 17.13
N VAL A 690 -8.11 18.39 17.80
CA VAL A 690 -8.72 19.11 18.92
C VAL A 690 -8.84 20.58 18.56
N THR A 691 -10.03 21.15 18.75
CA THR A 691 -10.25 22.56 18.45
C THR A 691 -9.74 23.40 19.61
N ARG A 692 -8.77 24.26 19.30
CA ARG A 692 -8.10 25.16 20.24
C ARG A 692 -8.83 26.50 20.31
N GLN A 693 -9.05 27.03 21.51
CA GLN A 693 -9.67 28.34 21.69
C GLN A 693 -8.66 29.42 21.29
N ASP A 694 -9.03 30.29 20.34
CA ASP A 694 -8.14 31.30 19.77
C ASP A 694 -6.77 30.75 19.32
N ASN A 695 -6.75 29.50 18.83
CA ASN A 695 -5.54 28.74 18.45
C ASN A 695 -4.57 28.38 19.59
N HIS A 696 -5.00 28.40 20.85
CA HIS A 696 -4.21 27.97 22.01
C HIS A 696 -4.83 26.77 22.75
N TYR A 697 -4.00 25.97 23.42
CA TYR A 697 -4.46 24.88 24.30
C TYR A 697 -4.92 25.39 25.68
N TYR A 698 -4.59 26.63 26.01
CA TYR A 698 -5.11 27.39 27.15
C TYR A 698 -6.20 28.35 26.68
N GLY A 699 -7.02 28.84 27.61
CA GLY A 699 -8.14 29.73 27.28
C GLY A 699 -9.11 29.89 28.44
N ALA A 700 -10.19 30.65 28.22
CA ALA A 700 -11.22 30.82 29.23
C ALA A 700 -12.60 31.10 28.63
N PHE A 701 -13.64 30.55 29.24
CA PHE A 701 -15.03 30.76 28.85
C PHE A 701 -15.96 30.78 30.07
N THR A 702 -17.17 31.31 29.89
CA THR A 702 -18.17 31.42 30.96
C THR A 702 -19.37 30.55 30.64
N HIS A 703 -19.81 29.75 31.61
CA HIS A 703 -21.06 29.00 31.55
C HIS A 703 -21.73 29.02 32.92
N GLY A 704 -23.00 29.46 32.93
CA GLY A 704 -23.72 29.81 34.13
C GLY A 704 -22.91 30.75 35.04
N PRO A 705 -22.84 30.49 36.36
CA PRO A 705 -22.13 31.35 37.29
C PRO A 705 -20.60 31.18 37.25
N VAL A 706 -20.05 30.31 36.39
CA VAL A 706 -18.65 29.86 36.43
C VAL A 706 -17.84 30.44 35.26
N ARG A 707 -16.68 31.03 35.59
CA ARG A 707 -15.58 31.27 34.64
C ARG A 707 -14.60 30.11 34.71
N PHE A 708 -14.52 29.32 33.64
CA PHE A 708 -13.50 28.29 33.48
C PHE A 708 -12.25 28.91 32.85
N VAL A 709 -11.09 28.58 33.41
CA VAL A 709 -9.77 28.96 32.90
C VAL A 709 -8.95 27.68 32.73
N MET A 710 -8.55 27.35 31.50
CA MET A 710 -7.66 26.22 31.23
C MET A 710 -6.23 26.73 31.09
N LEU A 711 -5.29 26.12 31.82
CA LEU A 711 -3.86 26.37 31.71
C LEU A 711 -3.14 25.10 31.23
N ASP A 712 -2.21 25.27 30.30
CA ASP A 712 -1.43 24.19 29.70
C ASP A 712 0.02 24.26 30.17
N GLY A 713 0.30 23.56 31.27
CA GLY A 713 1.65 23.52 31.85
C GLY A 713 2.70 22.81 30.98
N GLY A 714 2.27 22.08 29.95
CA GLY A 714 3.14 21.26 29.12
C GLY A 714 3.78 20.11 29.90
N GLU A 715 5.10 20.02 29.83
CA GLU A 715 5.90 18.93 30.40
C GLU A 715 6.28 19.16 31.88
N ASP A 716 6.46 18.09 32.66
CA ASP A 716 6.85 18.16 34.07
C ASP A 716 8.37 18.38 34.30
N LYS A 717 9.16 18.21 33.25
CA LYS A 717 10.63 18.25 33.24
C LYS A 717 11.16 19.50 32.53
N GLU A 718 12.48 19.67 32.58
CA GLU A 718 13.22 20.71 31.87
C GLU A 718 13.23 20.49 30.35
N ASP A 719 13.32 21.58 29.57
CA ASP A 719 13.32 21.53 28.11
C ASP A 719 14.50 20.73 27.51
N SER A 720 15.63 20.68 28.24
CA SER A 720 16.80 19.85 27.91
C SER A 720 16.60 18.35 28.15
N HIS A 721 15.46 17.93 28.70
CA HIS A 721 15.24 16.53 29.04
C HIS A 721 15.27 15.65 27.78
N TRP A 722 15.99 14.51 27.87
CA TRP A 722 16.28 13.64 26.73
C TRP A 722 15.03 13.13 25.99
N ALA A 723 13.88 13.05 26.68
CA ALA A 723 12.60 12.65 26.11
C ALA A 723 12.17 13.52 24.90
N TYR A 724 12.65 14.77 24.82
CA TYR A 724 12.39 15.67 23.69
C TYR A 724 13.59 15.86 22.77
N SER A 725 14.76 15.30 23.11
CA SER A 725 15.98 15.40 22.30
C SER A 725 16.32 16.84 21.87
N GLY A 726 16.12 17.81 22.78
CA GLY A 726 16.35 19.24 22.51
C GLY A 726 15.23 19.95 21.73
N LEU A 727 14.05 19.33 21.61
CA LEU A 727 12.88 19.89 20.91
C LEU A 727 11.78 20.40 21.86
N GLY A 728 12.07 20.51 23.17
CA GLY A 728 11.20 21.14 24.16
C GLY A 728 11.44 22.65 24.20
N ASP A 729 10.38 23.42 24.40
CA ASP A 729 10.41 24.88 24.62
C ASP A 729 9.22 25.29 25.50
N PHE A 730 9.00 24.52 26.58
CA PHE A 730 7.87 24.69 27.48
C PHE A 730 8.03 25.88 28.41
N ASP A 731 9.26 26.28 28.74
CA ASP A 731 9.49 27.44 29.60
C ASP A 731 9.02 28.74 28.91
N ALA A 732 9.44 28.96 27.66
CA ALA A 732 8.97 30.09 26.86
C ALA A 732 7.44 30.04 26.62
N TYR A 733 6.89 28.84 26.39
CA TYR A 733 5.45 28.65 26.24
C TYR A 733 4.66 28.97 27.52
N ARG A 734 5.22 28.73 28.71
CA ARG A 734 4.60 29.15 29.98
C ARG A 734 4.72 30.65 30.21
N GLU A 735 5.83 31.28 29.80
CA GLU A 735 5.97 32.74 29.84
C GLU A 735 4.93 33.45 28.97
N GLU A 736 4.67 32.92 27.76
CA GLU A 736 3.59 33.40 26.89
C GLU A 736 2.23 33.32 27.60
N GLN A 737 1.92 32.17 28.21
CA GLN A 737 0.70 31.97 28.98
C GLN A 737 0.59 32.90 30.19
N THR A 738 1.71 33.22 30.85
CA THR A 738 1.74 34.17 31.96
C THR A 738 1.26 35.56 31.54
N LEU A 739 1.66 36.01 30.35
CA LEU A 739 1.21 37.30 29.81
C LEU A 739 -0.29 37.29 29.49
N TRP A 740 -0.78 36.19 28.92
CA TRP A 740 -2.21 36.01 28.67
C TRP A 740 -3.02 35.96 29.97
N LEU A 741 -2.58 35.19 30.97
CA LEU A 741 -3.27 35.04 32.24
C LEU A 741 -3.40 36.37 32.98
N LYS A 742 -2.35 37.21 32.96
CA LYS A 742 -2.39 38.58 33.50
C LYS A 742 -3.48 39.43 32.88
N GLN A 743 -3.79 39.23 31.60
CA GLN A 743 -4.87 39.93 30.91
C GLN A 743 -6.24 39.31 31.26
N GLU A 744 -6.34 37.99 31.26
CA GLU A 744 -7.58 37.27 31.53
C GLU A 744 -8.16 37.57 32.93
N ILE A 745 -7.33 37.56 33.97
CA ILE A 745 -7.79 37.85 35.35
C ILE A 745 -8.32 39.29 35.49
N GLN A 746 -7.94 40.18 34.57
CA GLN A 746 -8.42 41.55 34.55
C GLN A 746 -9.70 41.73 33.70
N SER A 747 -10.09 40.71 32.94
CA SER A 747 -11.23 40.76 32.03
C SER A 747 -12.56 40.96 32.77
N THR A 748 -13.51 41.62 32.10
CA THR A 748 -14.85 41.83 32.65
C THR A 748 -15.55 40.51 32.94
N ALA A 749 -15.41 39.50 32.08
CA ALA A 749 -16.03 38.20 32.25
C ALA A 749 -15.47 37.46 33.49
N PHE A 750 -14.17 37.52 33.71
CA PHE A 750 -13.52 36.92 34.88
C PHE A 750 -13.95 37.61 36.18
N LYS A 751 -13.96 38.94 36.21
CA LYS A 751 -14.38 39.72 37.39
C LYS A 751 -15.88 39.61 37.68
N ALA A 752 -16.71 39.43 36.66
CA ALA A 752 -18.16 39.30 36.81
C ALA A 752 -18.62 37.91 37.27
N ALA A 753 -17.81 36.87 37.09
CA ALA A 753 -18.19 35.52 37.45
C ALA A 753 -18.34 35.36 38.97
N THR A 754 -19.33 34.56 39.38
CA THR A 754 -19.51 34.20 40.79
C THR A 754 -18.43 33.23 41.23
N PHE A 755 -18.12 32.23 40.37
CA PHE A 755 -17.09 31.23 40.62
C PHE A 755 -16.02 31.24 39.52
N ARG A 756 -14.76 31.05 39.90
CA ARG A 756 -13.59 30.95 39.00
C ARG A 756 -12.94 29.59 39.21
N ILE A 757 -12.94 28.76 38.17
CA ILE A 757 -12.37 27.41 38.23
C ILE A 757 -11.19 27.33 37.26
N VAL A 758 -10.02 26.95 37.79
CA VAL A 758 -8.82 26.71 37.00
C VAL A 758 -8.67 25.21 36.75
N LEU A 759 -8.54 24.81 35.49
CA LEU A 759 -8.15 23.46 35.09
C LEU A 759 -6.72 23.46 34.59
N MET A 760 -5.90 22.60 35.19
CA MET A 760 -4.51 22.42 34.81
C MET A 760 -4.09 21.02 35.22
N HIS A 761 -3.48 20.27 34.30
CA HIS A 761 -3.14 18.88 34.58
C HIS A 761 -2.13 18.73 35.73
N ILE A 762 -0.97 19.38 35.63
CA ILE A 762 0.08 19.35 36.67
C ILE A 762 -0.27 20.37 37.75
N PRO A 763 -0.50 19.99 39.02
CA PRO A 763 -0.91 20.96 40.02
C PRO A 763 0.25 21.88 40.44
N LEU A 764 -0.05 23.15 40.72
CA LEU A 764 0.93 24.10 41.28
C LEU A 764 1.40 23.66 42.67
N TYR A 765 0.52 23.05 43.46
CA TYR A 765 0.79 22.61 44.82
C TYR A 765 0.51 21.11 44.99
N GLY A 766 1.35 20.42 45.76
CA GLY A 766 1.13 19.01 46.07
C GLY A 766 1.63 18.00 45.03
N SER A 767 2.30 18.46 43.97
CA SER A 767 3.14 17.69 43.02
C SER A 767 4.61 17.65 43.44
N SER A 768 5.46 17.05 42.60
CA SER A 768 6.92 17.07 42.75
C SER A 768 7.47 18.51 42.65
N ASN A 769 8.67 18.74 43.20
CA ASN A 769 9.43 19.98 42.95
C ASN A 769 10.31 19.83 41.70
N GLY A 770 9.83 19.12 40.68
CA GLY A 770 10.47 19.08 39.36
C GLY A 770 10.44 20.47 38.70
N HIS A 771 11.21 20.62 37.63
CA HIS A 771 11.34 21.88 36.91
C HIS A 771 9.98 22.45 36.49
N GLY A 772 9.18 21.67 35.75
CA GLY A 772 7.89 22.12 35.23
C GLY A 772 6.90 22.59 36.29
N PRO A 773 6.58 21.78 37.31
CA PRO A 773 5.72 22.22 38.41
C PRO A 773 6.25 23.46 39.16
N SER A 774 7.57 23.56 39.34
CA SER A 774 8.20 24.67 40.07
C SER A 774 8.16 25.97 39.27
N ASP A 775 8.43 25.89 37.97
CA ASP A 775 8.35 27.03 37.05
C ASP A 775 6.91 27.54 36.94
N CYS A 776 5.94 26.66 36.67
CA CYS A 776 4.50 26.99 36.70
C CYS A 776 4.09 27.67 38.02
N ARG A 777 4.55 27.14 39.17
CA ARG A 777 4.26 27.73 40.48
C ARG A 777 4.84 29.14 40.58
N SER A 778 6.09 29.35 40.15
CA SER A 778 6.75 30.66 40.22
C SER A 778 6.07 31.71 39.36
N GLN A 779 5.52 31.30 38.20
CA GLN A 779 4.90 32.20 37.25
C GLN A 779 3.43 32.49 37.55
N TRP A 780 2.66 31.50 38.02
CA TRP A 780 1.20 31.58 38.06
C TRP A 780 0.60 31.61 39.46
N ALA A 781 1.29 31.12 40.50
CA ALA A 781 0.72 31.04 41.84
C ALA A 781 0.24 32.40 42.37
N ASP A 782 1.07 33.44 42.26
CA ASP A 782 0.72 34.78 42.73
C ASP A 782 -0.43 35.39 41.92
N LEU A 783 -0.47 35.13 40.61
CA LEU A 783 -1.55 35.62 39.75
C LEU A 783 -2.89 34.99 40.13
N ILE A 784 -2.91 33.68 40.31
CA ILE A 784 -4.11 32.92 40.69
C ILE A 784 -4.56 33.32 42.10
N ASN A 785 -3.62 33.47 43.04
CA ASN A 785 -3.89 33.91 44.40
C ASN A 785 -4.50 35.31 44.46
N GLN A 786 -4.03 36.25 43.62
CA GLN A 786 -4.56 37.61 43.54
C GLN A 786 -5.91 37.69 42.81
N ALA A 787 -6.24 36.67 42.02
CA ALA A 787 -7.42 36.64 41.17
C ALA A 787 -8.66 36.02 41.84
N ASP A 788 -8.60 35.74 43.15
CA ASP A 788 -9.70 35.14 43.92
C ASP A 788 -10.29 33.89 43.24
N VAL A 789 -9.43 32.99 42.73
CA VAL A 789 -9.86 31.71 42.17
C VAL A 789 -10.56 30.89 43.26
N ASP A 790 -11.60 30.14 42.91
CA ASP A 790 -12.44 29.40 43.87
C ASP A 790 -12.11 27.91 43.92
N LEU A 791 -11.57 27.34 42.83
CA LEU A 791 -11.21 25.92 42.74
C LEU A 791 -10.14 25.70 41.67
N MET A 792 -9.15 24.86 41.97
CA MET A 792 -8.22 24.33 40.97
C MET A 792 -8.34 22.81 40.90
N ILE A 793 -8.58 22.27 39.70
CA ILE A 793 -8.69 20.82 39.49
C ILE A 793 -7.50 20.34 38.64
N SER A 794 -6.81 19.31 39.13
CA SER A 794 -5.59 18.77 38.55
C SER A 794 -5.53 17.24 38.62
N GLY A 795 -4.62 16.66 37.84
CA GLY A 795 -4.30 15.24 37.78
C GLY A 795 -2.85 14.97 38.18
N HIS A 796 -2.11 14.23 37.34
CA HIS A 796 -0.67 13.96 37.34
C HIS A 796 -0.15 13.11 38.51
N THR A 797 -0.70 13.30 39.72
CA THR A 797 -0.22 12.64 40.94
C THR A 797 -0.81 11.25 41.17
N HIS A 798 -1.82 10.86 40.37
CA HIS A 798 -2.57 9.59 40.43
C HIS A 798 -3.10 9.28 41.84
N ARG A 799 -3.46 10.32 42.62
CA ARG A 799 -3.97 10.21 43.98
C ARG A 799 -5.12 11.18 44.18
N GLN A 800 -6.21 10.68 44.74
CA GLN A 800 -7.29 11.54 45.19
C GLN A 800 -6.81 12.36 46.40
N ARG A 801 -6.87 13.69 46.29
CA ARG A 801 -6.50 14.61 47.36
C ARG A 801 -7.29 15.91 47.22
N ILE A 802 -7.72 16.47 48.34
CA ILE A 802 -8.23 17.84 48.44
C ILE A 802 -7.17 18.66 49.20
N VAL A 803 -6.77 19.81 48.65
CA VAL A 803 -5.76 20.68 49.26
C VAL A 803 -6.47 21.90 49.84
N ALA A 804 -6.83 21.82 51.12
CA ALA A 804 -7.53 22.91 51.79
C ALA A 804 -6.79 24.26 51.64
N PRO A 805 -7.51 25.39 51.58
CA PRO A 805 -6.93 26.72 51.51
C PRO A 805 -5.91 26.97 52.64
N ARG A 806 -4.75 27.53 52.27
CA ARG A 806 -3.74 28.03 53.20
C ARG A 806 -3.47 29.51 52.93
N PRO A 807 -3.78 30.41 53.88
CA PRO A 807 -3.52 31.84 53.74
C PRO A 807 -2.05 32.11 53.38
N GLY A 808 -1.83 32.93 52.34
CA GLY A 808 -0.50 33.30 51.86
C GLY A 808 0.22 32.25 51.02
N LEU A 809 -0.39 31.08 50.77
CA LEU A 809 0.14 30.03 49.89
C LEU A 809 -0.86 29.68 48.78
N ASN A 810 -2.06 29.20 49.14
CA ASN A 810 -3.16 28.90 48.22
C ASN A 810 -4.49 29.30 48.88
N PRO A 811 -5.13 30.42 48.53
CA PRO A 811 -6.38 30.84 49.16
C PRO A 811 -7.61 30.04 48.69
N TYR A 812 -7.42 29.08 47.78
CA TYR A 812 -8.45 28.28 47.14
C TYR A 812 -8.27 26.77 47.43
N PRO A 813 -9.39 26.01 47.53
CA PRO A 813 -9.42 24.57 47.80
C PRO A 813 -8.96 23.68 46.65
#